data_AF-A0A534X297-F1
#
_entry.id   AF-A0A534X297-F1
#
_cell.length_a   1.000
_cell.length_b   1.000
_cell.length_c   1.000
_cell.angle_alpha   90.00
_cell.angle_beta   90.00
_cell.angle_gamma   90.00
#
_symmetry.space_group_name_H-M   'P 1'
#
loop_
_entity.id
_entity.type
_entity.pdbx_description
1 polymer ?
#
loop_
_entity_poly.entity_id
_entity_poly.type
_entity_poly.pdbx_seq_one_letter_code
_entity_poly.pdbx_strand_id
1 'polypeptide(L)'
;MRYRSLAVAASLTLLIARSARAEFPFLADVNRCDSSGMPVGCIPLANEMSGSAGSCNGNKWKFASTSFCTTDPTVLGSPNELLGVSGMSVEIAWRRETGRPDVVIAVLDSGIKWNDLGALGDLRKKFYLNRGELPAPICATPPSGPDPRDCNGDGVFNAPDYDTDPRVSDRNGNGVIDPEDLIMTFSDGVDDDGDGYIDNIAGWDFFESDNDPFDEVQFGHGTGEAEDSTAEANNGGALGTCPNCMVMPVRVGDSFVAEVDRFAQGVVFAVDTGAAVVQEALGTLNNSAFGQQAIDYAYSHNVPVMASAADEDAWHHNYPSNYVHAIVVNSIRDFGVQGVEPASWLYIDGCTNFGGNISVSVSSTSCSSEATGRSSGIAGMIVSAGRDAVAAGTLSRPLTANEVRQLFEQTADDLNFEMQRQIAFPDTIRYASEAGADQFTGHGRINANAAVARILDGHIPPEADIRAPVWFQPLDPMRDGNVVVQGRVAADRASSYTYRAQIGYGVQPLETEWVDIVPFGATRTAPLDGVLATITPAQIAPPTAAQIARRQAEAADPSSKDYDQFTYTIRVQVLDASGQLGEDRRTISVFDDPDLKAAFPLQLGGDGASSPAIADLDGDGVGDIVFGTSNGLVHAKRADGSDLPGWPVGTDPLAIHAGSMAYASGAIPTPIRAAVLASVAIGDIDGDGILDVVAADMEGKVYAWNHLGQRKPGFPVQVNLLYSSHAVRDPANTVDRFIVASPALADLDADGGLDIIVGAADRHLYAWDGRGNPRPGFPVLVVDASRLASIDPSTHKVTPKPGALRGSKIIDSPAVGDLDHDGTLDIVVGTNEEYDEPPNFSLTSGTASALANSGLLSPANSRLYALHNDGNNHAGGPFLAGWPVKIGLINRELLPVVGEGINASPALADVDGDGTLEVGVFADAGPAYLLKADGSSFYGADPNTGNYRVMATDGYPASNSPDTPSFAALGEGAFGALAAPGALAFTAPATGLGRALAVVLPEEQVNADDHVGGWVALSGSYLPAYPRHIEELQFLTGPSIARVAATTLPYVVEGSAGYYLHAYDVNGVEPAGWPKFTGGWHVANPAIGDVDGDGRNDVVVLTREGNLFVWNTPAAAGPDEWPKKRHDLRNTGNYQEPPGQTSNASTSTTTSTTSPSPTTSTTVSTTTTTSTTSSTTTRPTSTTTSTTTTTRPPHRPRPTTTTRPPHPRP
;
A
#
# COMPACT_ATOMS: atom_id res chain seq x y z
N MET A 1 -61.91 18.20 28.19
CA MET A 1 -63.38 18.12 28.47
C MET A 1 -64.01 17.14 27.46
N ARG A 2 -65.13 16.48 27.82
CA ARG A 2 -66.30 16.01 26.98
C ARG A 2 -66.16 16.04 25.42
N TYR A 3 -66.60 15.09 24.58
CA TYR A 3 -67.30 13.77 24.61
C TYR A 3 -66.93 13.04 23.27
N ARG A 4 -66.54 11.76 23.17
CA ARG A 4 -67.30 10.48 22.99
C ARG A 4 -68.19 10.27 21.72
N SER A 5 -67.91 9.16 21.01
CA SER A 5 -68.76 8.34 20.09
C SER A 5 -68.95 8.84 18.63
N LEU A 6 -69.02 8.05 17.54
CA LEU A 6 -69.11 6.58 17.23
C LEU A 6 -68.08 6.23 16.10
N ALA A 7 -67.45 5.05 15.94
CA ALA A 7 -67.92 3.66 15.68
C ALA A 7 -68.61 3.51 14.28
N VAL A 8 -68.35 2.54 13.36
CA VAL A 8 -67.62 1.24 13.32
C VAL A 8 -67.21 0.93 11.86
N ALA A 9 -66.07 0.24 11.60
CA ALA A 9 -65.89 -0.85 10.61
C ALA A 9 -64.40 -1.14 10.27
N ALA A 10 -63.63 -1.68 11.22
CA ALA A 10 -62.32 -2.26 10.90
C ALA A 10 -62.49 -3.73 10.51
N SER A 11 -62.19 -4.08 9.25
CA SER A 11 -62.01 -5.49 8.86
C SER A 11 -60.65 -5.96 9.39
N LEU A 12 -60.69 -6.96 10.26
CA LEU A 12 -59.52 -7.46 10.98
C LEU A 12 -58.69 -8.40 10.08
N THR A 13 -57.88 -7.85 9.18
CA THR A 13 -56.81 -8.61 8.53
C THR A 13 -55.66 -8.72 9.52
N LEU A 14 -55.70 -9.76 10.35
CA LEU A 14 -54.67 -10.05 11.34
C LEU A 14 -53.42 -10.59 10.62
N LEU A 15 -52.61 -9.68 10.06
CA LEU A 15 -51.22 -9.95 9.73
C LEU A 15 -50.51 -10.23 11.06
N ILE A 16 -50.43 -11.51 11.40
CA ILE A 16 -49.52 -11.98 12.43
C ILE A 16 -48.13 -11.72 11.88
N ALA A 17 -47.50 -10.64 12.32
CA ALA A 17 -46.05 -10.49 12.21
C ALA A 17 -45.45 -11.72 12.90
N ARG A 18 -44.98 -12.68 12.10
CA ARG A 18 -44.09 -13.72 12.63
C ARG A 18 -42.89 -12.96 13.19
N SER A 19 -42.55 -13.25 14.45
CA SER A 19 -41.24 -12.88 14.98
C SER A 19 -40.19 -13.30 13.95
N ALA A 20 -39.33 -12.38 13.54
CA ALA A 20 -38.22 -12.70 12.65
C ALA A 20 -37.47 -13.91 13.19
N ARG A 21 -37.17 -14.84 12.30
CA ARG A 21 -36.32 -16.00 12.55
C ARG A 21 -35.32 -15.99 11.42
N ALA A 22 -34.06 -16.00 11.80
CA ALA A 22 -32.92 -16.19 10.91
C ALA A 22 -33.23 -17.35 9.94
N GLU A 23 -33.07 -17.11 8.64
CA GLU A 23 -33.45 -18.05 7.59
C GLU A 23 -32.20 -18.46 6.81
N PHE A 24 -31.62 -19.58 7.20
CA PHE A 24 -30.51 -20.21 6.49
C PHE A 24 -30.78 -21.71 6.30
N PRO A 25 -30.67 -22.24 5.07
CA PRO A 25 -30.54 -21.51 3.81
C PRO A 25 -31.74 -20.59 3.51
N PHE A 26 -31.46 -19.38 3.01
CA PHE A 26 -32.42 -18.36 2.58
C PHE A 26 -32.92 -18.71 1.17
N LEU A 27 -34.21 -19.00 1.00
CA LEU A 27 -34.70 -19.56 -0.26
C LEU A 27 -35.16 -18.49 -1.26
N ALA A 28 -34.54 -18.46 -2.45
CA ALA A 28 -35.00 -17.63 -3.56
C ALA A 28 -36.50 -17.89 -3.87
N ASP A 29 -37.29 -16.81 -3.95
CA ASP A 29 -38.73 -16.89 -4.24
C ASP A 29 -39.16 -15.72 -5.15
N VAL A 30 -39.76 -16.07 -6.30
CA VAL A 30 -40.29 -15.13 -7.30
C VAL A 30 -41.34 -14.16 -6.77
N ASN A 31 -41.97 -14.48 -5.63
CA ASN A 31 -42.99 -13.66 -4.98
C ASN A 31 -42.40 -12.69 -3.93
N ARG A 32 -41.08 -12.60 -3.75
CA ARG A 32 -40.45 -11.61 -2.84
C ARG A 32 -40.75 -10.18 -3.27
N CYS A 33 -40.98 -9.30 -2.31
CA CYS A 33 -41.16 -7.88 -2.56
C CYS A 33 -39.88 -7.25 -3.11
N ASP A 34 -40.02 -6.26 -3.97
CA ASP A 34 -38.96 -5.27 -4.21
C ASP A 34 -38.94 -4.23 -3.07
N SER A 35 -37.96 -3.34 -3.08
CA SER A 35 -37.81 -2.19 -2.18
C SER A 35 -39.06 -1.28 -2.07
N SER A 36 -39.97 -1.29 -3.05
CA SER A 36 -41.23 -0.54 -2.99
C SER A 36 -42.40 -1.30 -2.32
N GLY A 37 -42.18 -2.57 -1.94
CA GLY A 37 -43.21 -3.45 -1.38
C GLY A 37 -44.10 -4.10 -2.45
N MET A 38 -43.61 -4.25 -3.69
CA MET A 38 -44.39 -4.74 -4.83
C MET A 38 -43.92 -6.12 -5.33
N PRO A 39 -44.79 -6.91 -5.98
CA PRO A 39 -46.23 -6.67 -6.21
C PRO A 39 -47.08 -6.85 -4.94
N VAL A 40 -48.17 -6.09 -4.78
CA VAL A 40 -49.04 -6.15 -3.58
C VAL A 40 -49.41 -7.59 -3.19
N GLY A 41 -49.01 -8.00 -1.98
CA GLY A 41 -49.20 -9.36 -1.48
C GLY A 41 -47.96 -10.27 -1.61
N CYS A 42 -46.85 -9.72 -2.10
CA CYS A 42 -45.52 -10.32 -2.07
C CYS A 42 -45.05 -10.71 -0.66
N ILE A 43 -44.05 -11.58 -0.59
CA ILE A 43 -43.33 -11.95 0.63
C ILE A 43 -42.41 -10.78 0.99
N PRO A 44 -42.60 -10.09 2.13
CA PRO A 44 -41.72 -9.01 2.52
C PRO A 44 -40.29 -9.51 2.71
N LEU A 45 -39.33 -8.75 2.21
CA LEU A 45 -37.95 -8.80 2.70
C LEU A 45 -37.99 -8.41 4.19
N ALA A 46 -37.37 -9.20 5.07
CA ALA A 46 -37.50 -8.96 6.51
C ALA A 46 -36.77 -7.68 6.95
N ASN A 47 -37.17 -7.20 8.14
CA ASN A 47 -36.57 -6.20 9.03
C ASN A 47 -35.70 -5.12 8.35
N GLU A 48 -34.47 -5.47 7.95
CA GLU A 48 -33.50 -4.65 7.21
C GLU A 48 -34.09 -3.87 6.04
N MET A 49 -34.98 -4.47 5.23
CA MET A 49 -35.58 -3.83 4.04
C MET A 49 -37.01 -3.31 4.27
N SER A 50 -37.59 -3.54 5.46
CA SER A 50 -38.99 -3.15 5.75
C SER A 50 -39.11 -1.70 6.24
N GLY A 51 -40.02 -0.91 5.66
CA GLY A 51 -40.20 0.50 6.03
C GLY A 51 -41.38 1.17 5.31
N SER A 52 -41.69 2.42 5.67
CA SER A 52 -42.63 3.25 4.90
C SER A 52 -41.94 3.82 3.66
N ALA A 53 -42.65 3.85 2.52
CA ALA A 53 -42.16 4.51 1.30
C ALA A 53 -41.69 5.96 1.57
N GLY A 54 -40.55 6.35 0.99
CA GLY A 54 -39.88 7.63 1.27
C GLY A 54 -39.01 7.64 2.53
N SER A 55 -38.67 6.49 3.11
CA SER A 55 -37.71 6.37 4.22
C SER A 55 -36.48 5.58 3.77
N CYS A 56 -35.46 6.30 3.25
CA CYS A 56 -34.18 5.72 2.85
C CYS A 56 -33.05 5.98 3.85
N ASN A 57 -33.41 6.01 5.13
CA ASN A 57 -32.44 6.06 6.22
C ASN A 57 -31.83 4.66 6.41
N GLY A 58 -30.50 4.60 6.50
CA GLY A 58 -29.72 3.36 6.72
C GLY A 58 -29.40 2.60 5.43
N ASN A 59 -28.95 1.35 5.59
CA ASN A 59 -28.29 0.57 4.54
C ASN A 59 -29.18 0.12 3.35
N LYS A 60 -30.48 0.38 3.40
CA LYS A 60 -31.50 -0.14 2.47
C LYS A 60 -31.28 0.21 1.01
N TRP A 61 -30.87 1.45 0.75
CA TRP A 61 -30.87 2.00 -0.60
C TRP A 61 -29.88 1.25 -1.51
N LYS A 62 -28.77 0.76 -0.94
CA LYS A 62 -27.68 0.01 -1.61
C LYS A 62 -28.15 -1.23 -2.36
N PHE A 63 -29.16 -1.91 -1.83
CA PHE A 63 -29.70 -3.16 -2.39
C PHE A 63 -30.79 -2.92 -3.45
N ALA A 64 -31.34 -1.71 -3.55
CA ALA A 64 -32.67 -1.46 -4.09
C ALA A 64 -32.76 -1.38 -5.62
N SER A 65 -33.79 -1.98 -6.21
CA SER A 65 -34.11 -1.94 -7.64
C SER A 65 -35.17 -0.92 -8.05
N THR A 66 -35.55 0.01 -7.16
CA THR A 66 -36.66 0.95 -7.40
C THR A 66 -36.30 2.36 -6.96
N SER A 67 -37.05 3.34 -7.45
CA SER A 67 -36.88 4.75 -7.09
C SER A 67 -37.58 5.17 -5.79
N PHE A 68 -37.84 4.23 -4.87
CA PHE A 68 -38.58 4.47 -3.63
C PHE A 68 -37.95 5.50 -2.67
N CYS A 69 -36.68 5.85 -2.88
CA CYS A 69 -35.96 6.85 -2.10
C CYS A 69 -36.19 8.30 -2.51
N THR A 70 -36.67 8.56 -3.74
CA THR A 70 -36.92 9.92 -4.22
C THR A 70 -38.34 10.08 -4.74
N THR A 71 -38.87 11.29 -4.57
CA THR A 71 -40.10 11.71 -5.27
C THR A 71 -39.86 12.91 -6.18
N ASP A 72 -38.60 13.34 -6.33
CA ASP A 72 -38.25 14.50 -7.15
C ASP A 72 -38.42 14.18 -8.65
N PRO A 73 -39.29 14.91 -9.39
CA PRO A 73 -39.50 14.69 -10.82
C PRO A 73 -38.27 14.87 -11.70
N THR A 74 -37.24 15.56 -11.21
CA THR A 74 -35.94 15.78 -11.88
C THR A 74 -35.14 14.48 -11.92
N VAL A 75 -35.07 13.78 -10.78
CA VAL A 75 -34.36 12.49 -10.63
C VAL A 75 -35.15 11.39 -11.32
N LEU A 76 -36.46 11.29 -11.01
CA LEU A 76 -37.37 10.31 -11.61
C LEU A 76 -37.53 10.47 -13.14
N GLY A 77 -37.25 11.67 -13.67
CA GLY A 77 -37.29 11.99 -15.09
C GLY A 77 -35.95 11.93 -15.81
N SER A 78 -34.84 11.72 -15.09
CA SER A 78 -33.48 11.74 -15.64
C SER A 78 -32.95 10.31 -15.88
N PRO A 79 -32.61 9.94 -17.13
CA PRO A 79 -31.93 8.67 -17.42
C PRO A 79 -30.55 8.58 -16.76
N ASN A 80 -29.84 9.70 -16.65
CA ASN A 80 -28.51 9.78 -16.02
C ASN A 80 -28.58 9.47 -14.52
N GLU A 81 -29.69 9.83 -13.86
CA GLU A 81 -29.99 9.45 -12.48
C GLU A 81 -30.65 8.06 -12.37
N LEU A 82 -30.57 7.23 -13.43
CA LEU A 82 -31.17 5.90 -13.53
C LEU A 82 -32.67 5.88 -13.19
N LEU A 83 -33.39 6.96 -13.52
CA LEU A 83 -34.80 7.20 -13.17
C LEU A 83 -35.07 7.11 -11.64
N GLY A 84 -34.06 7.40 -10.83
CA GLY A 84 -34.05 7.36 -9.37
C GLY A 84 -33.77 6.01 -8.74
N VAL A 85 -33.45 4.95 -9.50
CA VAL A 85 -33.11 3.63 -8.93
C VAL A 85 -31.85 3.74 -8.06
N SER A 86 -31.99 3.54 -6.76
CA SER A 86 -30.97 3.93 -5.78
C SER A 86 -29.82 2.95 -5.62
N GLY A 87 -30.01 1.65 -5.88
CA GLY A 87 -28.98 0.63 -5.61
C GLY A 87 -28.84 -0.46 -6.65
N MET A 88 -28.07 -1.48 -6.30
CA MET A 88 -27.54 -2.51 -7.21
C MET A 88 -28.55 -3.59 -7.63
N SER A 89 -29.85 -3.40 -7.36
CA SER A 89 -30.93 -4.34 -7.66
C SER A 89 -30.72 -5.77 -7.11
N VAL A 90 -30.05 -5.89 -5.96
CA VAL A 90 -29.75 -7.17 -5.30
C VAL A 90 -31.02 -7.83 -4.78
N GLU A 91 -31.98 -7.06 -4.28
CA GLU A 91 -33.18 -7.63 -3.64
C GLU A 91 -34.10 -8.34 -4.64
N ILE A 92 -34.11 -7.90 -5.90
CA ILE A 92 -34.79 -8.61 -6.99
C ILE A 92 -33.93 -9.71 -7.62
N ALA A 93 -32.60 -9.68 -7.48
CA ALA A 93 -31.73 -10.80 -7.84
C ALA A 93 -32.04 -12.03 -6.96
N TRP A 94 -32.29 -11.80 -5.67
CA TRP A 94 -32.78 -12.79 -4.69
C TRP A 94 -34.17 -13.39 -4.97
N ARG A 95 -34.87 -12.97 -6.03
CA ARG A 95 -36.04 -13.70 -6.58
C ARG A 95 -35.63 -14.92 -7.41
N ARG A 96 -34.35 -15.02 -7.79
CA ARG A 96 -33.78 -16.00 -8.73
C ARG A 96 -32.63 -16.79 -8.12
N GLU A 97 -31.71 -16.10 -7.46
CA GLU A 97 -30.49 -16.65 -6.87
C GLU A 97 -30.19 -15.93 -5.56
N THR A 98 -29.86 -16.66 -4.51
CA THR A 98 -29.52 -16.14 -3.16
C THR A 98 -28.13 -16.59 -2.70
N GLY A 99 -27.42 -17.36 -3.53
CA GLY A 99 -26.15 -18.00 -3.20
C GLY A 99 -26.31 -19.48 -2.88
N ARG A 100 -25.16 -20.15 -2.72
CA ARG A 100 -25.08 -21.57 -2.38
C ARG A 100 -24.07 -21.85 -1.26
N PRO A 101 -24.35 -22.74 -0.31
CA PRO A 101 -23.40 -23.10 0.75
C PRO A 101 -22.11 -23.80 0.29
N ASP A 102 -22.03 -24.27 -0.96
CA ASP A 102 -20.77 -24.75 -1.56
C ASP A 102 -19.95 -23.67 -2.28
N VAL A 103 -20.43 -22.41 -2.28
CA VAL A 103 -19.69 -21.24 -2.76
C VAL A 103 -19.11 -20.52 -1.54
N VAL A 104 -17.79 -20.65 -1.41
CA VAL A 104 -17.00 -20.06 -0.32
C VAL A 104 -16.31 -18.80 -0.82
N ILE A 105 -16.43 -17.70 -0.10
CA ILE A 105 -15.70 -16.46 -0.32
C ILE A 105 -14.55 -16.44 0.67
N ALA A 106 -13.31 -16.38 0.17
CA ALA A 106 -12.14 -16.20 1.03
C ALA A 106 -11.96 -14.70 1.31
N VAL A 107 -12.02 -14.31 2.58
CA VAL A 107 -11.87 -12.92 3.03
C VAL A 107 -10.43 -12.75 3.52
N LEU A 108 -9.60 -12.07 2.72
CA LEU A 108 -8.20 -11.83 3.01
C LEU A 108 -8.07 -10.47 3.71
N ASP A 109 -7.89 -10.47 5.04
CA ASP A 109 -8.03 -9.26 5.85
C ASP A 109 -7.33 -9.36 7.23
N SER A 110 -7.78 -8.58 8.23
CA SER A 110 -7.30 -8.53 9.62
C SER A 110 -7.73 -9.70 10.51
N GLY A 111 -8.51 -10.65 9.99
CA GLY A 111 -9.09 -11.77 10.74
C GLY A 111 -10.52 -11.52 11.25
N ILE A 112 -10.99 -12.41 12.14
CA ILE A 112 -12.36 -12.43 12.67
C ILE A 112 -12.37 -12.17 14.18
N LYS A 113 -13.34 -11.36 14.62
CA LYS A 113 -13.67 -11.18 16.03
C LYS A 113 -14.57 -12.31 16.53
N TRP A 114 -14.00 -13.49 16.80
CA TRP A 114 -14.72 -14.62 17.41
C TRP A 114 -15.42 -14.24 18.74
N ASN A 115 -14.88 -13.25 19.45
CA ASN A 115 -15.45 -12.73 20.68
C ASN A 115 -16.59 -11.69 20.49
N ASP A 116 -16.93 -11.28 19.26
CA ASP A 116 -18.04 -10.36 19.00
C ASP A 116 -19.36 -11.11 18.75
N LEU A 117 -20.16 -11.24 19.82
CA LEU A 117 -21.50 -11.84 19.76
C LEU A 117 -22.50 -11.10 18.85
N GLY A 118 -22.25 -9.83 18.53
CA GLY A 118 -23.04 -9.08 17.56
C GLY A 118 -22.82 -9.66 16.17
N ALA A 119 -21.57 -9.64 15.70
CA ALA A 119 -21.18 -10.17 14.41
C ALA A 119 -21.42 -11.68 14.27
N LEU A 120 -21.17 -12.47 15.32
CA LEU A 120 -21.53 -13.89 15.32
C LEU A 120 -23.04 -14.13 15.22
N GLY A 121 -23.89 -13.15 15.57
CA GLY A 121 -25.34 -13.20 15.30
C GLY A 121 -25.67 -13.29 13.79
N ASP A 122 -24.78 -12.76 12.96
CA ASP A 122 -24.90 -12.67 11.49
C ASP A 122 -24.02 -13.73 10.77
N LEU A 123 -22.86 -14.07 11.34
CA LEU A 123 -21.81 -14.88 10.71
C LEU A 123 -21.67 -16.32 11.22
N ARG A 124 -22.15 -16.68 12.42
CA ARG A 124 -21.88 -18.02 13.03
C ARG A 124 -22.26 -19.21 12.15
N LYS A 125 -23.26 -19.07 11.28
CA LYS A 125 -23.69 -20.14 10.34
C LYS A 125 -22.95 -20.11 8.98
N LYS A 126 -22.13 -19.09 8.73
CA LYS A 126 -21.49 -18.76 7.45
C LYS A 126 -20.07 -19.27 7.34
N PHE A 127 -19.37 -19.47 8.45
CA PHE A 127 -17.98 -19.94 8.39
C PHE A 127 -17.89 -21.30 7.72
N TYR A 128 -17.06 -21.37 6.69
CA TYR A 128 -16.57 -22.59 6.10
C TYR A 128 -15.85 -23.41 7.18
N LEU A 129 -15.99 -24.73 7.10
CA LEU A 129 -15.25 -25.67 7.94
C LEU A 129 -14.57 -26.70 7.04
N ASN A 130 -13.25 -26.87 7.17
CA ASN A 130 -12.56 -27.94 6.47
C ASN A 130 -13.04 -29.30 7.00
N ARG A 131 -13.53 -30.12 6.07
CA ARG A 131 -14.05 -31.47 6.33
C ARG A 131 -12.94 -32.51 6.48
N GLY A 132 -11.71 -32.17 6.07
CA GLY A 132 -10.49 -32.94 6.22
C GLY A 132 -10.06 -33.00 7.69
N GLU A 133 -9.68 -31.84 8.23
CA GLU A 133 -9.16 -31.67 9.59
C GLU A 133 -10.20 -31.87 10.70
N LEU A 134 -11.51 -31.87 10.38
CA LEU A 134 -12.56 -32.03 11.38
C LEU A 134 -13.14 -33.46 11.47
N PRO A 135 -13.11 -34.07 12.68
CA PRO A 135 -13.85 -35.30 12.92
C PRO A 135 -15.35 -35.01 12.91
N ALA A 136 -16.12 -35.80 12.16
CA ALA A 136 -17.57 -35.64 12.04
C ALA A 136 -18.26 -35.50 13.42
N PRO A 137 -19.23 -34.58 13.59
CA PRO A 137 -19.87 -34.33 14.87
C PRO A 137 -20.68 -35.53 15.37
N ILE A 138 -20.71 -35.71 16.70
CA ILE A 138 -21.45 -36.77 17.38
C ILE A 138 -22.88 -36.26 17.64
N CYS A 139 -23.72 -36.36 16.63
CA CYS A 139 -25.11 -35.89 16.69
C CYS A 139 -25.92 -36.57 17.81
N ALA A 140 -26.66 -35.80 18.59
CA ALA A 140 -27.58 -36.32 19.61
C ALA A 140 -28.69 -37.24 19.04
N THR A 141 -29.03 -37.05 17.76
CA THR A 141 -29.87 -37.95 16.94
C THR A 141 -29.20 -38.18 15.59
N PRO A 142 -29.26 -39.39 15.00
CA PRO A 142 -28.67 -39.62 13.68
C PRO A 142 -29.21 -38.64 12.62
N PRO A 143 -28.35 -38.06 11.77
CA PRO A 143 -28.74 -37.21 10.65
C PRO A 143 -29.82 -37.85 9.78
N SER A 144 -30.77 -37.01 9.33
CA SER A 144 -31.84 -37.44 8.41
C SER A 144 -31.56 -37.08 6.94
N GLY A 145 -30.56 -36.22 6.71
CA GLY A 145 -30.09 -35.78 5.40
C GLY A 145 -29.04 -36.71 4.76
N PRO A 146 -28.53 -36.32 3.57
CA PRO A 146 -27.48 -37.07 2.87
C PRO A 146 -26.07 -36.84 3.44
N ASP A 147 -25.83 -35.73 4.14
CA ASP A 147 -24.56 -35.47 4.82
C ASP A 147 -24.60 -36.04 6.25
N PRO A 148 -23.71 -36.97 6.62
CA PRO A 148 -23.65 -37.49 7.99
C PRO A 148 -23.04 -36.50 9.01
N ARG A 149 -22.62 -35.30 8.58
CA ARG A 149 -22.17 -34.21 9.47
C ARG A 149 -23.26 -33.17 9.79
N ASP A 150 -24.34 -33.13 9.01
CA ASP A 150 -25.53 -32.28 9.24
C ASP A 150 -26.35 -32.86 10.40
N CYS A 151 -25.94 -32.52 11.63
CA CYS A 151 -26.57 -32.95 12.87
C CYS A 151 -27.83 -32.16 13.18
N ASN A 152 -27.90 -30.90 12.72
CA ASN A 152 -29.01 -30.01 13.02
C ASN A 152 -30.21 -30.20 12.04
N GLY A 153 -29.94 -30.66 10.81
CA GLY A 153 -30.92 -30.98 9.78
C GLY A 153 -31.27 -29.82 8.82
N ASP A 154 -30.48 -28.74 8.78
CA ASP A 154 -30.69 -27.58 7.89
C ASP A 154 -30.10 -27.79 6.47
N GLY A 155 -29.25 -28.80 6.28
CA GLY A 155 -28.65 -29.17 5.00
C GLY A 155 -27.28 -28.54 4.73
N VAL A 156 -26.70 -27.81 5.69
CA VAL A 156 -25.35 -27.21 5.63
C VAL A 156 -24.50 -27.83 6.75
N PHE A 157 -23.18 -27.96 6.50
CA PHE A 157 -22.24 -28.35 7.55
C PHE A 157 -21.54 -27.10 8.07
N ASN A 158 -21.75 -26.75 9.34
CA ASN A 158 -21.18 -25.56 9.99
C ASN A 158 -21.07 -25.72 11.53
N ALA A 159 -20.56 -24.70 12.23
CA ALA A 159 -20.34 -24.76 13.69
C ALA A 159 -21.59 -25.19 14.50
N PRO A 160 -22.83 -24.71 14.19
CA PRO A 160 -24.07 -25.23 14.79
C PRO A 160 -24.28 -26.75 14.83
N ASP A 161 -23.65 -27.55 13.96
CA ASP A 161 -23.73 -29.02 14.05
C ASP A 161 -23.05 -29.61 15.29
N TYR A 162 -22.08 -28.87 15.84
CA TYR A 162 -21.36 -29.23 17.05
C TYR A 162 -22.08 -28.78 18.35
N ASP A 163 -23.19 -28.03 18.28
CA ASP A 163 -23.96 -27.52 19.44
C ASP A 163 -24.41 -28.60 20.44
N THR A 164 -24.45 -29.86 20.00
CA THR A 164 -24.79 -31.02 20.85
C THR A 164 -23.69 -32.07 20.95
N ASP A 165 -22.51 -31.82 20.38
CA ASP A 165 -21.38 -32.74 20.45
C ASP A 165 -20.76 -32.72 21.86
N PRO A 166 -20.71 -33.85 22.58
CA PRO A 166 -20.19 -33.91 23.95
C PRO A 166 -18.66 -33.71 24.06
N ARG A 167 -17.94 -33.54 22.95
CA ARG A 167 -16.50 -33.22 22.91
C ARG A 167 -16.23 -31.72 22.91
N VAL A 168 -17.16 -30.92 22.39
CA VAL A 168 -17.00 -29.49 22.18
C VAL A 168 -17.66 -28.73 23.34
N SER A 169 -17.09 -27.59 23.68
CA SER A 169 -17.62 -26.64 24.65
C SER A 169 -17.19 -25.24 24.24
N ASP A 170 -17.96 -24.24 24.66
CA ASP A 170 -17.57 -22.82 24.67
C ASP A 170 -16.28 -22.66 25.50
N ARG A 171 -15.15 -22.47 24.81
CA ARG A 171 -13.77 -22.41 25.33
C ARG A 171 -13.22 -21.00 25.29
N ASN A 172 -13.59 -20.19 24.30
CA ASN A 172 -13.28 -18.76 24.28
C ASN A 172 -14.12 -17.98 25.33
N GLY A 173 -15.25 -18.54 25.77
CA GLY A 173 -16.10 -17.99 26.82
C GLY A 173 -17.12 -16.97 26.32
N ASN A 174 -17.37 -16.89 25.00
CA ASN A 174 -18.27 -15.91 24.41
C ASN A 174 -19.76 -16.24 24.61
N GLY A 175 -20.12 -17.50 24.88
CA GLY A 175 -21.49 -17.95 25.11
C GLY A 175 -22.18 -18.70 23.96
N VAL A 176 -21.47 -19.00 22.85
CA VAL A 176 -21.93 -19.87 21.77
C VAL A 176 -20.89 -20.96 21.47
N ILE A 177 -21.15 -21.85 20.50
CA ILE A 177 -20.10 -22.68 19.88
C ILE A 177 -19.76 -22.06 18.52
N ASP A 178 -18.51 -21.72 18.26
CA ASP A 178 -18.07 -21.11 17.00
C ASP A 178 -16.85 -21.86 16.41
N PRO A 179 -16.25 -21.40 15.29
CA PRO A 179 -15.06 -22.05 14.73
C PRO A 179 -13.82 -22.01 15.63
N GLU A 180 -13.61 -20.99 16.47
CA GLU A 180 -12.50 -20.91 17.43
C GLU A 180 -12.60 -22.06 18.43
N ASP A 181 -13.79 -22.35 18.94
CA ASP A 181 -14.02 -23.49 19.84
C ASP A 181 -13.65 -24.84 19.19
N LEU A 182 -13.89 -24.97 17.88
CA LEU A 182 -13.53 -26.17 17.11
C LEU A 182 -12.02 -26.25 16.93
N ILE A 183 -11.37 -25.16 16.54
CA ILE A 183 -9.91 -25.02 16.45
C ILE A 183 -9.26 -25.41 17.78
N MET A 184 -9.65 -24.77 18.88
CA MET A 184 -9.14 -25.05 20.24
C MET A 184 -9.37 -26.50 20.69
N THR A 185 -10.40 -27.17 20.18
CA THR A 185 -10.82 -28.52 20.59
C THR A 185 -10.22 -29.64 19.76
N PHE A 186 -10.02 -29.42 18.46
CA PHE A 186 -9.64 -30.48 17.52
C PHE A 186 -8.24 -30.35 16.92
N SER A 187 -7.58 -29.19 16.98
CA SER A 187 -6.20 -29.05 16.49
C SER A 187 -5.27 -30.02 17.24
N ASP A 188 -4.64 -30.96 16.52
CA ASP A 188 -3.75 -31.98 17.11
C ASP A 188 -2.31 -31.98 16.57
N GLY A 189 -2.02 -31.07 15.64
CA GLY A 189 -0.72 -30.86 15.02
C GLY A 189 -0.47 -31.72 13.79
N VAL A 190 -1.54 -32.23 13.15
CA VAL A 190 -1.49 -33.08 11.96
C VAL A 190 -2.30 -32.47 10.84
N ASP A 191 -1.67 -32.36 9.66
CA ASP A 191 -2.31 -32.15 8.36
C ASP A 191 -2.95 -33.50 7.94
N ASP A 192 -4.25 -33.65 8.21
CA ASP A 192 -4.99 -34.93 8.14
C ASP A 192 -5.55 -35.19 6.72
N ASP A 193 -5.79 -34.13 5.93
CA ASP A 193 -6.15 -34.24 4.50
C ASP A 193 -4.98 -34.13 3.50
N GLY A 194 -3.84 -33.59 3.91
CA GLY A 194 -2.61 -33.54 3.15
C GLY A 194 -2.48 -32.33 2.22
N ASP A 195 -3.19 -31.24 2.48
CA ASP A 195 -3.13 -29.99 1.69
C ASP A 195 -1.92 -29.09 2.02
N GLY A 196 -1.17 -29.40 3.09
CA GLY A 196 0.03 -28.68 3.52
C GLY A 196 -0.19 -27.61 4.59
N TYR A 197 -1.42 -27.45 5.09
CA TYR A 197 -1.79 -26.49 6.15
C TYR A 197 -2.34 -27.23 7.38
N ILE A 198 -1.48 -27.43 8.37
CA ILE A 198 -1.77 -28.22 9.59
C ILE A 198 -2.98 -27.64 10.35
N ASP A 199 -4.01 -28.46 10.57
CA ASP A 199 -5.21 -28.14 11.33
C ASP A 199 -6.01 -26.93 10.76
N ASN A 200 -6.04 -26.66 9.45
CA ASN A 200 -6.73 -25.52 8.79
C ASN A 200 -8.29 -25.54 8.85
N ILE A 201 -8.84 -25.76 10.04
CA ILE A 201 -10.22 -26.11 10.37
C ILE A 201 -11.26 -25.11 9.85
N ALA A 202 -10.97 -23.81 9.83
CA ALA A 202 -11.91 -22.77 9.40
C ALA A 202 -11.31 -21.72 8.46
N GLY A 203 -9.99 -21.68 8.32
CA GLY A 203 -9.24 -20.60 7.70
C GLY A 203 -7.74 -20.75 7.97
N TRP A 204 -6.99 -19.66 7.78
CA TRP A 204 -5.56 -19.63 8.08
C TRP A 204 -5.11 -18.22 8.49
N ASP A 205 -4.11 -18.14 9.36
CA ASP A 205 -3.41 -16.91 9.74
C ASP A 205 -1.98 -16.89 9.18
N PHE A 206 -1.72 -16.03 8.18
CA PHE A 206 -0.40 -15.76 7.61
C PHE A 206 0.40 -14.70 8.37
N PHE A 207 -0.24 -13.95 9.26
CA PHE A 207 0.41 -12.99 10.14
C PHE A 207 1.19 -13.72 11.25
N GLU A 208 0.54 -14.69 11.92
CA GLU A 208 1.15 -15.55 12.94
C GLU A 208 1.70 -16.89 12.41
N SER A 209 1.27 -17.34 11.22
CA SER A 209 1.59 -18.65 10.63
C SER A 209 0.97 -19.84 11.38
N ASP A 210 -0.32 -19.72 11.74
CA ASP A 210 -1.12 -20.78 12.36
C ASP A 210 -2.55 -20.86 11.79
N ASN A 211 -3.40 -21.69 12.42
CA ASN A 211 -4.74 -22.04 11.92
C ASN A 211 -5.88 -21.20 12.52
N ASP A 212 -5.61 -20.20 13.36
CA ASP A 212 -6.63 -19.38 14.01
C ASP A 212 -6.59 -17.92 13.53
N PRO A 213 -7.41 -17.54 12.54
CA PRO A 213 -7.46 -16.17 12.03
C PRO A 213 -8.21 -15.21 12.98
N PHE A 214 -7.90 -15.25 14.28
CA PHE A 214 -8.45 -14.38 15.30
C PHE A 214 -7.84 -12.97 15.23
N ASP A 215 -8.69 -11.96 15.18
CA ASP A 215 -8.30 -10.56 15.22
C ASP A 215 -7.98 -10.12 16.66
N GLU A 216 -6.78 -10.42 17.18
CA GLU A 216 -6.45 -10.14 18.59
C GLU A 216 -6.33 -8.64 18.89
N VAL A 217 -5.97 -7.84 17.89
CA VAL A 217 -5.94 -6.36 18.00
C VAL A 217 -7.32 -5.74 17.92
N GLN A 218 -8.34 -6.52 17.55
CA GLN A 218 -9.75 -6.15 17.47
C GLN A 218 -9.99 -4.97 16.51
N PHE A 219 -9.33 -4.98 15.36
CA PHE A 219 -9.53 -4.00 14.30
C PHE A 219 -10.95 -4.12 13.71
N GLY A 220 -11.36 -5.32 13.30
CA GLY A 220 -12.72 -5.72 12.94
C GLY A 220 -13.08 -5.58 11.47
N HIS A 221 -12.14 -5.15 10.63
CA HIS A 221 -12.37 -4.94 9.20
C HIS A 221 -12.78 -6.26 8.52
N GLY A 222 -11.98 -7.31 8.66
CA GLY A 222 -12.29 -8.66 8.15
C GLY A 222 -13.61 -9.25 8.67
N THR A 223 -14.10 -8.79 9.81
CA THR A 223 -15.42 -9.18 10.34
C THR A 223 -16.55 -8.44 9.61
N GLY A 224 -16.46 -7.12 9.40
CA GLY A 224 -17.41 -6.35 8.60
C GLY A 224 -17.43 -6.78 7.13
N GLU A 225 -16.26 -7.07 6.57
CA GLU A 225 -16.08 -7.60 5.21
C GLU A 225 -16.78 -8.96 5.01
N ALA A 226 -16.77 -9.83 6.03
CA ALA A 226 -17.55 -11.07 6.04
C ALA A 226 -19.07 -10.80 6.15
N GLU A 227 -19.49 -9.78 6.91
CA GLU A 227 -20.90 -9.38 7.01
C GLU A 227 -21.44 -8.87 5.67
N ASP A 228 -20.72 -7.97 5.01
CA ASP A 228 -21.17 -7.31 3.77
C ASP A 228 -21.29 -8.24 2.56
N SER A 229 -20.49 -9.31 2.56
CA SER A 229 -20.55 -10.38 1.58
C SER A 229 -21.59 -11.45 1.91
N THR A 230 -21.76 -11.87 3.19
CA THR A 230 -22.48 -13.13 3.52
C THR A 230 -23.46 -13.12 4.70
N ALA A 231 -23.60 -12.03 5.48
CA ALA A 231 -24.42 -12.00 6.71
C ALA A 231 -25.84 -12.58 6.53
N GLU A 232 -26.32 -13.29 7.55
CA GLU A 232 -27.55 -14.08 7.48
C GLU A 232 -28.82 -13.24 7.31
N ALA A 233 -29.55 -13.47 6.22
CA ALA A 233 -30.85 -12.85 6.02
C ALA A 233 -31.89 -13.23 7.10
N ASN A 234 -32.82 -12.31 7.33
CA ASN A 234 -34.00 -12.47 8.20
C ASN A 234 -33.74 -12.62 9.72
N ASN A 235 -32.52 -12.39 10.22
CA ASN A 235 -32.22 -12.38 11.66
C ASN A 235 -32.46 -11.01 12.34
N GLY A 236 -32.24 -9.90 11.64
CA GLY A 236 -32.33 -8.52 12.15
C GLY A 236 -31.01 -7.88 12.59
N GLY A 237 -29.86 -8.47 12.24
CA GLY A 237 -28.55 -7.80 12.20
C GLY A 237 -28.22 -7.35 10.78
N ALA A 238 -26.94 -7.38 10.41
CA ALA A 238 -26.42 -7.01 9.09
C ALA A 238 -26.94 -7.93 7.97
N LEU A 239 -26.71 -7.53 6.72
CA LEU A 239 -27.23 -8.21 5.54
C LEU A 239 -26.18 -8.27 4.42
N GLY A 240 -25.68 -9.47 4.14
CA GLY A 240 -24.72 -9.70 3.06
C GLY A 240 -25.39 -9.79 1.70
N THR A 241 -24.66 -9.48 0.62
CA THR A 241 -25.21 -9.60 -0.74
C THR A 241 -25.40 -11.06 -1.18
N CYS A 242 -24.60 -12.00 -0.68
CA CYS A 242 -24.78 -13.46 -0.87
C CYS A 242 -25.17 -14.18 0.45
N PRO A 243 -26.42 -14.07 0.91
CA PRO A 243 -26.86 -14.62 2.20
C PRO A 243 -26.80 -16.16 2.31
N ASN A 244 -26.53 -16.89 1.22
CA ASN A 244 -26.26 -18.34 1.25
C ASN A 244 -24.81 -18.75 0.97
N CYS A 245 -23.91 -17.81 0.62
CA CYS A 245 -22.48 -18.12 0.52
C CYS A 245 -21.89 -18.38 1.92
N MET A 246 -20.73 -19.03 1.94
CA MET A 246 -19.92 -19.26 3.14
C MET A 246 -18.66 -18.38 3.12
N VAL A 247 -18.05 -18.14 4.29
CA VAL A 247 -16.83 -17.34 4.47
C VAL A 247 -15.68 -18.24 4.92
N MET A 248 -14.53 -18.11 4.26
CA MET A 248 -13.24 -18.63 4.72
C MET A 248 -12.39 -17.43 5.15
N PRO A 249 -12.24 -17.14 6.45
CA PRO A 249 -11.34 -16.10 6.91
C PRO A 249 -9.87 -16.48 6.63
N VAL A 250 -9.14 -15.54 6.05
CA VAL A 250 -7.70 -15.66 5.78
C VAL A 250 -7.04 -14.40 6.32
N ARG A 251 -6.34 -14.52 7.45
CA ARG A 251 -5.69 -13.37 8.07
C ARG A 251 -4.33 -13.11 7.43
N VAL A 252 -4.11 -11.89 6.95
CA VAL A 252 -2.87 -11.49 6.24
C VAL A 252 -2.21 -10.24 6.84
N GLY A 253 -2.87 -9.58 7.79
CA GLY A 253 -2.38 -8.42 8.53
C GLY A 253 -3.08 -8.23 9.88
N ASP A 254 -2.72 -7.17 10.60
CA ASP A 254 -3.44 -6.69 11.79
C ASP A 254 -4.41 -5.53 11.48
N SER A 255 -4.49 -5.11 10.22
CA SER A 255 -5.39 -4.07 9.71
C SER A 255 -5.67 -4.28 8.22
N PHE A 256 -6.38 -3.35 7.57
CA PHE A 256 -6.51 -3.32 6.10
C PHE A 256 -5.21 -2.89 5.39
N VAL A 257 -4.13 -2.55 6.11
CA VAL A 257 -2.79 -2.36 5.54
C VAL A 257 -1.93 -3.60 5.84
N ALA A 258 -1.57 -4.33 4.78
CA ALA A 258 -0.91 -5.64 4.85
C ALA A 258 0.45 -5.67 4.13
N GLU A 259 1.10 -6.83 4.17
CA GLU A 259 2.31 -7.13 3.39
C GLU A 259 1.92 -8.01 2.18
N VAL A 260 2.49 -7.72 1.00
CA VAL A 260 2.01 -8.28 -0.27
C VAL A 260 2.34 -9.77 -0.47
N ASP A 261 3.44 -10.27 0.08
CA ASP A 261 3.74 -11.70 0.04
C ASP A 261 2.83 -12.47 1.01
N ARG A 262 2.47 -11.93 2.18
CA ARG A 262 1.42 -12.50 3.07
C ARG A 262 0.06 -12.56 2.37
N PHE A 263 -0.35 -11.48 1.70
CA PHE A 263 -1.53 -11.48 0.82
C PHE A 263 -1.46 -12.58 -0.25
N ALA A 264 -0.33 -12.69 -0.96
CA ALA A 264 -0.14 -13.67 -2.02
C ALA A 264 -0.17 -15.12 -1.52
N GLN A 265 0.37 -15.40 -0.32
CA GLN A 265 0.19 -16.70 0.35
C GLN A 265 -1.28 -16.98 0.67
N GLY A 266 -2.02 -15.96 1.11
CA GLY A 266 -3.47 -16.01 1.33
C GLY A 266 -4.27 -16.36 0.08
N VAL A 267 -3.93 -15.77 -1.08
CA VAL A 267 -4.57 -16.09 -2.36
C VAL A 267 -4.28 -17.53 -2.78
N VAL A 268 -3.04 -18.00 -2.61
CA VAL A 268 -2.66 -19.39 -2.90
C VAL A 268 -3.46 -20.37 -2.03
N PHE A 269 -3.55 -20.12 -0.72
CA PHE A 269 -4.35 -20.92 0.22
C PHE A 269 -5.82 -20.94 -0.19
N ALA A 270 -6.43 -19.77 -0.42
CA ALA A 270 -7.83 -19.67 -0.83
C ALA A 270 -8.14 -20.53 -2.07
N VAL A 271 -7.26 -20.50 -3.09
CA VAL A 271 -7.44 -21.31 -4.31
C VAL A 271 -7.23 -22.81 -4.05
N ASP A 272 -6.19 -23.19 -3.31
CA ASP A 272 -5.86 -24.60 -3.03
C ASP A 272 -6.93 -25.27 -2.13
N THR A 273 -7.46 -24.55 -1.14
CA THR A 273 -8.54 -24.99 -0.21
C THR A 273 -9.94 -24.86 -0.85
N GLY A 274 -10.04 -24.34 -2.08
CA GLY A 274 -11.25 -24.45 -2.91
C GLY A 274 -12.24 -23.28 -2.81
N ALA A 275 -11.78 -22.08 -2.47
CA ALA A 275 -12.58 -20.86 -2.54
C ALA A 275 -13.12 -20.61 -3.95
N ALA A 276 -14.27 -19.95 -4.01
CA ALA A 276 -15.00 -19.64 -5.24
C ALA A 276 -14.85 -18.17 -5.66
N VAL A 277 -14.46 -17.30 -4.72
CA VAL A 277 -14.14 -15.87 -4.89
C VAL A 277 -13.06 -15.55 -3.86
N VAL A 278 -12.06 -14.74 -4.23
CA VAL A 278 -11.18 -14.04 -3.29
C VAL A 278 -11.71 -12.63 -3.13
N GLN A 279 -11.96 -12.25 -1.88
CA GLN A 279 -12.30 -10.89 -1.45
C GLN A 279 -11.05 -10.26 -0.85
N GLU A 280 -10.63 -9.16 -1.44
CA GLU A 280 -9.42 -8.42 -1.12
C GLU A 280 -9.83 -6.97 -0.88
N ALA A 281 -10.00 -6.60 0.39
CA ALA A 281 -10.50 -5.30 0.83
C ALA A 281 -9.39 -4.42 1.43
N LEU A 282 -8.14 -4.60 0.98
CA LEU A 282 -6.95 -4.09 1.66
C LEU A 282 -6.06 -3.23 0.75
N GLY A 283 -5.05 -2.62 1.35
CA GLY A 283 -3.88 -2.09 0.68
C GLY A 283 -2.62 -2.77 1.19
N THR A 284 -1.58 -2.84 0.37
CA THR A 284 -0.29 -3.41 0.79
C THR A 284 0.79 -2.35 0.90
N LEU A 285 1.72 -2.47 1.85
CA LEU A 285 2.89 -1.57 1.95
C LEU A 285 3.80 -1.63 0.70
N ASN A 286 3.65 -2.68 -0.11
CA ASN A 286 4.57 -3.07 -1.18
C ASN A 286 3.90 -3.83 -2.34
N ASN A 287 4.68 -4.17 -3.37
CA ASN A 287 4.30 -4.91 -4.58
C ASN A 287 5.42 -5.88 -5.01
N SER A 288 5.10 -7.16 -5.24
CA SER A 288 6.07 -8.22 -5.57
C SER A 288 5.66 -9.00 -6.81
N ALA A 289 6.63 -9.68 -7.43
CA ALA A 289 6.37 -10.62 -8.52
C ALA A 289 5.42 -11.75 -8.08
N PHE A 290 5.44 -12.11 -6.78
CA PHE A 290 4.63 -13.19 -6.23
C PHE A 290 3.15 -12.80 -6.10
N GLY A 291 2.83 -11.54 -5.78
CA GLY A 291 1.45 -11.03 -5.81
C GLY A 291 0.77 -11.20 -7.17
N GLN A 292 1.43 -10.81 -8.27
CA GLN A 292 0.92 -11.06 -9.63
C GLN A 292 0.78 -12.56 -9.93
N GLN A 293 1.74 -13.38 -9.51
CA GLN A 293 1.70 -14.84 -9.73
C GLN A 293 0.54 -15.52 -8.99
N ALA A 294 0.21 -15.06 -7.78
CA ALA A 294 -0.90 -15.59 -7.01
C ALA A 294 -2.27 -15.21 -7.62
N ILE A 295 -2.42 -13.99 -8.13
CA ILE A 295 -3.63 -13.58 -8.85
C ILE A 295 -3.76 -14.29 -10.20
N ASP A 296 -2.66 -14.48 -10.95
CA ASP A 296 -2.65 -15.31 -12.17
C ASP A 296 -3.01 -16.77 -11.85
N TYR A 297 -2.58 -17.28 -10.69
CA TYR A 297 -2.95 -18.61 -10.20
C TYR A 297 -4.46 -18.71 -9.96
N ALA A 298 -5.06 -17.78 -9.20
CA ALA A 298 -6.51 -17.69 -9.00
C ALA A 298 -7.29 -17.59 -10.33
N TYR A 299 -6.88 -16.68 -11.22
CA TYR A 299 -7.49 -16.50 -12.54
C TYR A 299 -7.47 -17.80 -13.37
N SER A 300 -6.33 -18.51 -13.39
CA SER A 300 -6.20 -19.79 -14.10
C SER A 300 -7.05 -20.93 -13.52
N HIS A 301 -7.42 -20.84 -12.24
CA HIS A 301 -8.33 -21.77 -11.55
C HIS A 301 -9.81 -21.34 -11.62
N ASN A 302 -10.11 -20.23 -12.30
CA ASN A 302 -11.45 -19.62 -12.43
C ASN A 302 -11.97 -18.96 -11.15
N VAL A 303 -11.09 -18.58 -10.24
CA VAL A 303 -11.41 -17.82 -9.03
C VAL A 303 -11.22 -16.33 -9.33
N PRO A 304 -12.30 -15.50 -9.35
CA PRO A 304 -12.16 -14.06 -9.47
C PRO A 304 -11.58 -13.48 -8.16
N VAL A 305 -10.72 -12.47 -8.30
CA VAL A 305 -10.19 -11.66 -7.20
C VAL A 305 -10.89 -10.30 -7.28
N MET A 306 -11.75 -10.01 -6.32
CA MET A 306 -12.42 -8.72 -6.16
C MET A 306 -11.53 -7.85 -5.28
N ALA A 307 -11.15 -6.68 -5.80
CA ALA A 307 -10.05 -5.88 -5.25
C ALA A 307 -10.48 -4.44 -4.96
N SER A 308 -10.01 -3.90 -3.83
CA SER A 308 -10.31 -2.55 -3.37
C SER A 308 -9.56 -1.49 -4.19
N ALA A 309 -10.24 -0.41 -4.59
CA ALA A 309 -9.56 0.78 -5.11
C ALA A 309 -8.63 1.43 -4.05
N ALA A 310 -8.92 1.22 -2.77
CA ALA A 310 -8.38 1.87 -1.57
C ALA A 310 -8.89 3.30 -1.32
N ASP A 311 -8.60 3.78 -0.12
CA ASP A 311 -9.43 4.73 0.64
C ASP A 311 -8.70 6.08 0.89
N GLU A 312 -7.93 6.55 -0.11
CA GLU A 312 -7.10 7.76 -0.04
C GLU A 312 -7.62 8.98 -0.84
N ASP A 313 -8.80 8.90 -1.46
CA ASP A 313 -9.34 9.92 -2.40
C ASP A 313 -8.28 10.36 -3.44
N ALA A 314 -7.71 9.38 -4.13
CA ALA A 314 -6.57 9.56 -5.02
C ALA A 314 -6.73 8.80 -6.35
N TRP A 315 -5.87 9.11 -7.32
CA TRP A 315 -5.76 8.35 -8.57
C TRP A 315 -4.53 7.45 -8.64
N HIS A 316 -3.76 7.36 -7.56
CA HIS A 316 -2.49 6.64 -7.55
C HIS A 316 -2.66 5.12 -7.59
N HIS A 317 -1.57 4.42 -7.90
CA HIS A 317 -1.63 2.98 -8.11
C HIS A 317 -1.48 2.20 -6.79
N ASN A 318 -2.60 1.83 -6.17
CA ASN A 318 -2.59 0.92 -5.02
C ASN A 318 -2.43 -0.57 -5.41
N TYR A 319 -1.88 -1.37 -4.51
CA TYR A 319 -1.76 -2.82 -4.65
C TYR A 319 -2.51 -3.52 -3.52
N PRO A 320 -3.13 -4.68 -3.79
CA PRO A 320 -2.94 -5.54 -4.96
C PRO A 320 -3.88 -5.25 -6.15
N SER A 321 -4.79 -4.27 -6.07
CA SER A 321 -5.74 -3.96 -7.14
C SER A 321 -5.12 -3.60 -8.50
N ASN A 322 -3.88 -3.14 -8.56
CA ASN A 322 -3.17 -2.89 -9.83
C ASN A 322 -2.42 -4.09 -10.45
N TYR A 323 -2.59 -5.29 -9.93
CA TYR A 323 -2.20 -6.49 -10.66
C TYR A 323 -3.16 -6.79 -11.83
N VAL A 324 -2.64 -7.41 -12.88
CA VAL A 324 -3.45 -7.93 -13.99
C VAL A 324 -4.36 -9.06 -13.46
N HIS A 325 -5.59 -9.13 -14.00
CA HIS A 325 -6.67 -10.05 -13.61
C HIS A 325 -7.41 -9.77 -12.29
N ALA A 326 -7.05 -8.74 -11.52
CA ALA A 326 -7.91 -8.19 -10.48
C ALA A 326 -9.19 -7.58 -11.08
N ILE A 327 -10.31 -7.61 -10.33
CA ILE A 327 -11.55 -6.90 -10.64
C ILE A 327 -11.67 -5.76 -9.64
N VAL A 328 -11.24 -4.56 -10.04
CA VAL A 328 -11.13 -3.41 -9.14
C VAL A 328 -12.48 -2.71 -8.99
N VAL A 329 -12.87 -2.43 -7.75
CA VAL A 329 -14.15 -1.78 -7.43
C VAL A 329 -13.96 -0.55 -6.55
N ASN A 330 -14.81 0.45 -6.75
CA ASN A 330 -14.84 1.67 -5.94
C ASN A 330 -16.26 2.00 -5.41
N SER A 331 -16.33 2.94 -4.46
CA SER A 331 -17.56 3.29 -3.74
C SER A 331 -18.38 4.40 -4.41
N ILE A 332 -19.70 4.20 -4.49
CA ILE A 332 -20.69 5.27 -4.72
C ILE A 332 -21.75 5.27 -3.62
N ARG A 333 -22.26 6.47 -3.28
CA ARG A 333 -23.13 6.72 -2.14
C ARG A 333 -24.23 7.76 -2.38
N ASP A 334 -25.09 7.90 -1.38
CA ASP A 334 -25.98 9.05 -1.27
C ASP A 334 -25.23 10.31 -0.87
N PHE A 335 -25.78 11.47 -1.22
CA PHE A 335 -25.16 12.78 -0.96
C PHE A 335 -24.98 13.10 0.54
N GLY A 336 -25.46 12.29 1.48
CA GLY A 336 -25.23 12.43 2.93
C GLY A 336 -26.02 13.55 3.61
N VAL A 337 -26.21 14.69 2.93
CA VAL A 337 -26.85 15.88 3.50
C VAL A 337 -28.38 15.75 3.52
N GLN A 338 -28.92 15.42 4.69
CA GLN A 338 -30.37 15.28 4.90
C GLN A 338 -31.15 16.55 4.53
N GLY A 339 -32.08 16.41 3.58
CA GLY A 339 -32.99 17.48 3.17
C GLY A 339 -32.49 18.36 2.02
N VAL A 340 -31.38 18.01 1.38
CA VAL A 340 -30.98 18.52 0.06
C VAL A 340 -31.77 17.78 -1.03
N GLU A 341 -32.25 18.52 -2.03
CA GLU A 341 -32.95 17.99 -3.21
C GLU A 341 -32.42 18.70 -4.47
N PRO A 342 -32.24 18.01 -5.61
CA PRO A 342 -32.61 16.61 -5.85
C PRO A 342 -31.67 15.60 -5.19
N ALA A 343 -32.22 14.70 -4.37
CA ALA A 343 -31.47 13.62 -3.75
C ALA A 343 -31.06 12.55 -4.78
N SER A 344 -29.79 12.16 -4.77
CA SER A 344 -29.21 11.14 -5.65
C SER A 344 -28.28 10.20 -4.87
N TRP A 345 -28.10 8.99 -5.40
CA TRP A 345 -27.37 7.84 -4.84
C TRP A 345 -26.21 7.40 -5.75
N LEU A 346 -25.73 8.32 -6.58
CA LEU A 346 -24.76 8.09 -7.66
C LEU A 346 -23.58 9.09 -7.56
N TYR A 347 -23.26 9.53 -6.34
CA TYR A 347 -22.02 10.27 -6.08
C TYR A 347 -20.91 9.27 -5.80
N ILE A 348 -19.73 9.51 -6.33
CA ILE A 348 -18.53 8.81 -5.88
C ILE A 348 -18.24 9.27 -4.47
N ASP A 349 -17.96 8.30 -3.60
CA ASP A 349 -17.56 8.54 -2.23
C ASP A 349 -16.14 9.13 -2.24
N GLY A 350 -15.95 10.41 -1.91
CA GLY A 350 -14.64 11.10 -1.96
C GLY A 350 -13.66 10.68 -0.86
N CYS A 351 -13.68 9.39 -0.52
CA CYS A 351 -12.58 8.67 0.11
C CYS A 351 -12.06 7.54 -0.80
N THR A 352 -12.83 7.05 -1.78
CA THR A 352 -12.41 5.94 -2.65
C THR A 352 -11.51 6.44 -3.79
N ASN A 353 -10.51 5.64 -4.15
CA ASN A 353 -9.67 5.94 -5.30
C ASN A 353 -10.40 5.72 -6.63
N PHE A 354 -9.85 6.32 -7.68
CA PHE A 354 -10.37 6.25 -9.05
C PHE A 354 -9.23 6.13 -10.07
N GLY A 355 -9.53 5.71 -11.29
CA GLY A 355 -8.50 5.50 -12.31
C GLY A 355 -8.93 4.66 -13.50
N GLY A 356 -8.02 4.48 -14.45
CA GLY A 356 -8.28 3.70 -15.66
C GLY A 356 -8.38 2.19 -15.48
N ASN A 357 -8.19 1.71 -14.26
CA ASN A 357 -8.24 0.32 -13.82
C ASN A 357 -9.58 -0.08 -13.17
N ILE A 358 -10.44 0.88 -12.80
CA ILE A 358 -11.74 0.61 -12.16
C ILE A 358 -12.64 -0.19 -13.12
N SER A 359 -13.09 -1.38 -12.69
CA SER A 359 -14.04 -2.18 -13.46
C SER A 359 -15.47 -1.62 -13.35
N VAL A 360 -15.93 -1.35 -12.12
CA VAL A 360 -17.32 -0.98 -11.77
C VAL A 360 -17.39 -0.27 -10.41
N SER A 361 -18.41 0.55 -10.19
CA SER A 361 -18.74 1.13 -8.87
C SER A 361 -19.79 0.32 -8.11
N VAL A 362 -19.75 0.40 -6.78
CA VAL A 362 -20.60 -0.36 -5.86
C VAL A 362 -21.33 0.59 -4.92
N SER A 363 -22.59 0.31 -4.61
CA SER A 363 -23.34 1.11 -3.63
C SER A 363 -22.95 0.74 -2.20
N SER A 364 -22.30 1.67 -1.50
CA SER A 364 -21.77 1.52 -0.13
C SER A 364 -22.06 2.76 0.75
N THR A 365 -21.90 2.62 2.07
CA THR A 365 -22.02 3.69 3.07
C THR A 365 -20.68 4.15 3.64
N SER A 366 -19.62 3.38 3.39
CA SER A 366 -18.22 3.74 3.51
C SER A 366 -17.51 3.51 2.17
N CYS A 367 -16.17 3.59 2.21
CA CYS A 367 -15.25 3.60 1.09
C CYS A 367 -15.13 2.23 0.37
N SER A 368 -14.00 1.97 -0.29
CA SER A 368 -13.89 0.85 -1.24
C SER A 368 -13.84 -0.54 -0.59
N SER A 369 -13.55 -0.64 0.70
CA SER A 369 -13.63 -1.93 1.43
C SER A 369 -15.05 -2.50 1.44
N GLU A 370 -16.05 -1.75 1.94
CA GLU A 370 -17.45 -2.17 1.95
C GLU A 370 -17.95 -2.49 0.52
N ALA A 371 -17.51 -1.70 -0.48
CA ALA A 371 -17.75 -1.97 -1.89
C ALA A 371 -17.19 -3.34 -2.33
N THR A 372 -16.00 -3.70 -1.85
CA THR A 372 -15.35 -4.99 -2.13
C THR A 372 -16.10 -6.14 -1.46
N GLY A 373 -16.52 -6.03 -0.20
CA GLY A 373 -17.37 -7.05 0.44
C GLY A 373 -18.70 -7.26 -0.27
N ARG A 374 -19.41 -6.18 -0.59
CA ARG A 374 -20.69 -6.27 -1.32
C ARG A 374 -20.54 -6.83 -2.72
N SER A 375 -19.52 -6.43 -3.47
CA SER A 375 -19.27 -6.95 -4.83
C SER A 375 -18.78 -8.41 -4.80
N SER A 376 -18.05 -8.83 -3.77
CA SER A 376 -17.63 -10.22 -3.56
C SER A 376 -18.80 -11.15 -3.29
N GLY A 377 -19.79 -10.74 -2.50
CA GLY A 377 -21.05 -11.50 -2.41
C GLY A 377 -21.83 -11.51 -3.73
N ILE A 378 -21.85 -10.42 -4.50
CA ILE A 378 -22.46 -10.44 -5.86
C ILE A 378 -21.70 -11.41 -6.78
N ALA A 379 -20.37 -11.50 -6.68
CA ALA A 379 -19.55 -12.49 -7.40
C ALA A 379 -19.91 -13.91 -6.96
N GLY A 380 -20.09 -14.15 -5.66
CA GLY A 380 -20.58 -15.41 -5.10
C GLY A 380 -21.96 -15.80 -5.64
N MET A 381 -22.88 -14.85 -5.80
CA MET A 381 -24.16 -15.08 -6.47
C MET A 381 -24.01 -15.39 -7.97
N ILE A 382 -23.12 -14.70 -8.68
CA ILE A 382 -22.81 -14.94 -10.11
C ILE A 382 -22.23 -16.36 -10.29
N VAL A 383 -21.29 -16.78 -9.45
CA VAL A 383 -20.72 -18.12 -9.45
C VAL A 383 -21.78 -19.17 -9.09
N SER A 384 -22.66 -18.87 -8.12
CA SER A 384 -23.79 -19.74 -7.75
C SER A 384 -24.73 -19.98 -8.93
N ALA A 385 -25.21 -18.90 -9.56
CA ALA A 385 -26.07 -18.97 -10.74
C ALA A 385 -25.38 -19.69 -11.91
N GLY A 386 -24.06 -19.54 -12.05
CA GLY A 386 -23.25 -20.27 -13.02
C GLY A 386 -23.24 -21.78 -12.77
N ARG A 387 -23.03 -22.21 -11.51
CA ARG A 387 -23.08 -23.63 -11.12
C ARG A 387 -24.49 -24.21 -11.28
N ASP A 388 -25.54 -23.45 -10.96
CA ASP A 388 -26.93 -23.87 -11.12
C ASP A 388 -27.37 -23.94 -12.58
N ALA A 389 -26.93 -23.01 -13.41
CA ALA A 389 -27.16 -23.06 -14.86
C ALA A 389 -26.43 -24.24 -15.52
N VAL A 390 -25.30 -24.70 -14.98
CA VAL A 390 -24.66 -25.98 -15.37
C VAL A 390 -25.49 -27.18 -14.92
N ALA A 391 -25.95 -27.20 -13.68
CA ALA A 391 -26.80 -28.28 -13.16
C ALA A 391 -28.13 -28.41 -13.92
N ALA A 392 -28.69 -27.28 -14.37
CA ALA A 392 -29.88 -27.21 -15.22
C ALA A 392 -29.60 -27.55 -16.71
N GLY A 393 -28.34 -27.57 -17.13
CA GLY A 393 -27.93 -27.81 -18.52
C GLY A 393 -28.06 -26.62 -19.46
N THR A 394 -28.32 -25.41 -18.94
CA THR A 394 -28.26 -24.15 -19.69
C THR A 394 -26.82 -23.81 -20.09
N LEU A 395 -25.87 -24.06 -19.18
CA LEU A 395 -24.43 -23.90 -19.43
C LEU A 395 -23.73 -25.27 -19.51
N SER A 396 -22.70 -25.37 -20.35
CA SER A 396 -21.92 -26.59 -20.55
C SER A 396 -20.74 -26.75 -19.58
N ARG A 397 -20.25 -25.65 -19.01
CA ARG A 397 -19.18 -25.58 -18.00
C ARG A 397 -19.43 -24.40 -17.04
N PRO A 398 -18.86 -24.44 -15.82
CA PRO A 398 -18.81 -23.29 -14.92
C PRO A 398 -18.25 -22.03 -15.58
N LEU A 399 -18.51 -20.88 -14.95
CA LEU A 399 -17.95 -19.60 -15.39
C LEU A 399 -16.43 -19.57 -15.18
N THR A 400 -15.70 -18.87 -16.05
CA THR A 400 -14.31 -18.48 -15.79
C THR A 400 -14.24 -17.19 -14.98
N ALA A 401 -13.08 -16.88 -14.38
CA ALA A 401 -12.86 -15.59 -13.72
C ALA A 401 -13.04 -14.41 -14.71
N ASN A 402 -12.62 -14.58 -15.97
CA ASN A 402 -12.87 -13.59 -17.02
C ASN A 402 -14.37 -13.43 -17.31
N GLU A 403 -15.13 -14.54 -17.48
CA GLU A 403 -16.58 -14.47 -17.69
C GLU A 403 -17.31 -13.80 -16.52
N VAL A 404 -16.84 -13.94 -15.27
CA VAL A 404 -17.35 -13.19 -14.12
C VAL A 404 -17.09 -11.69 -14.28
N ARG A 405 -15.85 -11.26 -14.58
CA ARG A 405 -15.51 -9.86 -14.86
C ARG A 405 -16.39 -9.27 -15.97
N GLN A 406 -16.53 -9.98 -17.09
CA GLN A 406 -17.37 -9.55 -18.21
C GLN A 406 -18.85 -9.40 -17.79
N LEU A 407 -19.36 -10.25 -16.91
CA LEU A 407 -20.75 -10.14 -16.43
C LEU A 407 -20.95 -8.90 -15.56
N PHE A 408 -20.01 -8.53 -14.70
CA PHE A 408 -20.05 -7.27 -13.96
C PHE A 408 -20.07 -6.07 -14.91
N GLU A 409 -19.05 -5.95 -15.76
CA GLU A 409 -18.86 -4.80 -16.64
C GLU A 409 -19.97 -4.65 -17.69
N GLN A 410 -20.36 -5.74 -18.36
CA GLN A 410 -21.36 -5.70 -19.44
C GLN A 410 -22.81 -5.67 -18.93
N THR A 411 -23.04 -5.66 -17.62
CA THR A 411 -24.40 -5.51 -17.05
C THR A 411 -24.54 -4.36 -16.06
N ALA A 412 -23.48 -3.58 -15.80
CA ALA A 412 -23.53 -2.38 -14.98
C ALA A 412 -24.53 -1.34 -15.53
N ASP A 413 -25.11 -0.57 -14.61
CA ASP A 413 -25.90 0.62 -14.91
C ASP A 413 -24.94 1.79 -15.20
N ASP A 414 -24.80 2.15 -16.48
CA ASP A 414 -23.95 3.25 -17.01
C ASP A 414 -24.23 4.61 -16.33
N LEU A 415 -23.20 5.28 -15.81
CA LEU A 415 -23.31 6.48 -14.95
C LEU A 415 -22.85 7.78 -15.62
N ASN A 416 -23.44 8.13 -16.76
CA ASN A 416 -23.03 9.30 -17.54
C ASN A 416 -23.51 10.65 -16.95
N PHE A 417 -22.59 11.50 -16.47
CA PHE A 417 -22.86 12.86 -15.98
C PHE A 417 -22.11 13.97 -16.73
N GLU A 418 -21.51 13.69 -17.90
CA GLU A 418 -20.65 14.61 -18.68
C GLU A 418 -21.24 16.04 -18.77
N MET A 419 -22.54 16.12 -19.05
CA MET A 419 -23.30 17.36 -19.31
C MET A 419 -24.09 17.88 -18.08
N GLN A 420 -23.98 17.25 -16.91
CA GLN A 420 -24.78 17.50 -15.71
C GLN A 420 -23.95 17.61 -14.41
N ARG A 421 -22.65 17.89 -14.52
CA ARG A 421 -21.72 17.91 -13.38
C ARG A 421 -22.03 18.93 -12.28
N GLN A 422 -22.61 20.08 -12.63
CA GLN A 422 -22.95 21.13 -11.66
C GLN A 422 -24.31 20.87 -11.01
N ILE A 423 -24.34 20.84 -9.68
CA ILE A 423 -25.57 20.63 -8.90
C ILE A 423 -25.97 21.92 -8.21
N ALA A 424 -27.28 22.17 -8.18
CA ALA A 424 -27.83 23.40 -7.62
C ALA A 424 -28.02 23.27 -6.10
N PHE A 425 -26.90 23.38 -5.38
CA PHE A 425 -26.77 23.48 -3.92
C PHE A 425 -26.66 22.15 -3.14
N PRO A 426 -25.60 21.95 -2.31
CA PRO A 426 -24.42 22.81 -2.13
C PRO A 426 -23.65 23.02 -3.45
N ASP A 427 -22.63 23.88 -3.47
CA ASP A 427 -21.87 24.19 -4.69
C ASP A 427 -20.88 23.05 -5.07
N THR A 428 -21.36 21.80 -5.08
CA THR A 428 -20.59 20.59 -5.44
C THR A 428 -20.59 20.34 -6.95
N ILE A 429 -19.51 19.72 -7.41
CA ILE A 429 -19.28 19.37 -8.82
C ILE A 429 -19.02 17.87 -8.87
N ARG A 430 -19.89 17.09 -9.52
CA ARG A 430 -19.59 15.68 -9.77
C ARG A 430 -18.41 15.54 -10.74
N TYR A 431 -17.60 14.51 -10.51
CA TYR A 431 -16.58 14.07 -11.44
C TYR A 431 -17.11 13.81 -12.86
N ALA A 432 -16.17 13.79 -13.81
CA ALA A 432 -16.43 13.83 -15.24
C ALA A 432 -16.67 12.44 -15.86
N SER A 433 -17.77 11.78 -15.49
CA SER A 433 -18.15 10.50 -16.11
C SER A 433 -18.74 10.66 -17.52
N GLU A 434 -18.60 9.62 -18.35
CA GLU A 434 -19.03 9.57 -19.76
C GLU A 434 -19.99 8.39 -20.00
N ALA A 435 -20.29 8.05 -21.27
CA ALA A 435 -21.07 6.85 -21.60
C ALA A 435 -20.16 5.62 -21.75
N GLY A 436 -20.44 4.56 -21.00
CA GLY A 436 -19.59 3.38 -20.94
C GLY A 436 -18.43 3.60 -19.97
N ALA A 437 -17.30 2.94 -20.24
CA ALA A 437 -16.22 2.86 -19.26
C ALA A 437 -15.44 4.19 -19.09
N ASP A 438 -15.61 4.85 -17.94
CA ASP A 438 -14.94 6.10 -17.54
C ASP A 438 -13.96 5.90 -16.36
N GLN A 439 -13.12 6.90 -16.07
CA GLN A 439 -12.05 6.79 -15.06
C GLN A 439 -12.54 6.85 -13.60
N PHE A 440 -13.79 7.23 -13.39
CA PHE A 440 -14.37 7.54 -12.09
C PHE A 440 -15.38 6.47 -11.64
N THR A 441 -16.17 5.91 -12.57
CA THR A 441 -17.18 4.87 -12.27
C THR A 441 -16.89 3.50 -12.90
N GLY A 442 -15.78 3.37 -13.63
CA GLY A 442 -15.56 2.19 -14.48
C GLY A 442 -16.69 2.07 -15.50
N HIS A 443 -17.29 0.88 -15.63
CA HIS A 443 -18.48 0.66 -16.47
C HIS A 443 -19.81 1.12 -15.83
N GLY A 444 -19.76 1.81 -14.68
CA GLY A 444 -20.92 2.25 -13.91
C GLY A 444 -21.25 1.33 -12.72
N ARG A 445 -22.46 1.48 -12.17
CA ARG A 445 -22.88 0.77 -10.95
C ARG A 445 -23.20 -0.70 -11.24
N ILE A 446 -22.70 -1.63 -10.42
CA ILE A 446 -23.07 -3.06 -10.50
C ILE A 446 -24.60 -3.27 -10.47
N ASN A 447 -25.14 -4.08 -11.39
CA ASN A 447 -26.54 -4.53 -11.39
C ASN A 447 -26.63 -6.06 -11.22
N ALA A 448 -26.76 -6.51 -9.97
CA ALA A 448 -26.73 -7.93 -9.62
C ALA A 448 -27.83 -8.76 -10.31
N ASN A 449 -29.03 -8.17 -10.48
CA ASN A 449 -30.14 -8.85 -11.14
C ASN A 449 -29.94 -8.98 -12.65
N ALA A 450 -29.33 -7.98 -13.31
CA ALA A 450 -29.00 -8.07 -14.73
C ALA A 450 -27.95 -9.16 -14.97
N ALA A 451 -26.89 -9.23 -14.15
CA ALA A 451 -25.89 -10.29 -14.19
C ALA A 451 -26.50 -11.69 -14.01
N VAL A 452 -27.25 -11.92 -12.91
CA VAL A 452 -27.90 -13.22 -12.63
C VAL A 452 -28.89 -13.61 -13.72
N ALA A 453 -29.73 -12.70 -14.21
CA ALA A 453 -30.68 -13.00 -15.28
C ALA A 453 -29.95 -13.41 -16.58
N ARG A 454 -28.88 -12.70 -16.94
CA ARG A 454 -28.07 -12.98 -18.14
C ARG A 454 -27.42 -14.37 -18.10
N ILE A 455 -26.99 -14.83 -16.92
CA ILE A 455 -26.45 -16.18 -16.70
C ILE A 455 -27.54 -17.26 -16.90
N LEU A 456 -28.69 -17.08 -16.24
CA LEU A 456 -29.79 -18.05 -16.28
C LEU A 456 -30.45 -18.16 -17.66
N ASP A 457 -30.40 -17.10 -18.46
CA ASP A 457 -30.82 -17.09 -19.87
C ASP A 457 -29.73 -17.64 -20.83
N GLY A 458 -28.52 -17.93 -20.35
CA GLY A 458 -27.41 -18.49 -21.13
C GLY A 458 -26.61 -17.47 -21.96
N HIS A 459 -26.77 -16.17 -21.70
CA HIS A 459 -26.23 -15.05 -22.49
C HIS A 459 -24.86 -14.54 -21.97
N ILE A 460 -23.93 -15.46 -21.70
CA ILE A 460 -22.60 -15.12 -21.17
C ILE A 460 -21.78 -14.38 -22.23
N PRO A 461 -21.14 -13.24 -21.91
CA PRO A 461 -20.19 -12.57 -22.80
C PRO A 461 -19.01 -13.46 -23.23
N PRO A 462 -18.42 -13.22 -24.42
CA PRO A 462 -17.13 -13.80 -24.78
C PRO A 462 -16.00 -13.21 -23.92
N GLU A 463 -14.87 -13.91 -23.87
CA GLU A 463 -13.72 -13.55 -23.04
C GLU A 463 -12.76 -12.64 -23.81
N ALA A 464 -12.39 -11.52 -23.19
CA ALA A 464 -11.37 -10.59 -23.64
C ALA A 464 -10.36 -10.36 -22.49
N ASP A 465 -9.07 -10.35 -22.83
CA ASP A 465 -7.97 -10.34 -21.86
C ASP A 465 -6.71 -9.72 -22.49
N ILE A 466 -6.09 -8.75 -21.82
CA ILE A 466 -4.83 -8.09 -22.12
C ILE A 466 -3.88 -8.32 -20.93
N ARG A 467 -2.80 -9.07 -21.18
CA ARG A 467 -1.75 -9.37 -20.20
C ARG A 467 -0.48 -8.53 -20.39
N ALA A 468 -0.27 -7.98 -21.58
CA ALA A 468 0.80 -7.01 -21.85
C ALA A 468 0.33 -5.98 -22.92
N PRO A 469 0.67 -4.68 -22.80
CA PRO A 469 1.32 -4.03 -21.64
C PRO A 469 0.59 -4.26 -20.32
N VAL A 470 1.28 -4.09 -19.20
CA VAL A 470 0.61 -4.10 -17.88
C VAL A 470 -0.06 -2.75 -17.62
N TRP A 471 -0.83 -2.63 -16.52
CA TRP A 471 -1.39 -1.35 -16.10
C TRP A 471 -0.29 -0.29 -15.95
N PHE A 472 -0.56 0.90 -16.50
CA PHE A 472 0.24 2.12 -16.38
C PHE A 472 1.70 2.01 -16.85
N GLN A 473 2.03 0.99 -17.64
CA GLN A 473 3.39 0.76 -18.11
C GLN A 473 3.93 1.98 -18.89
N PRO A 474 5.07 2.58 -18.48
CA PRO A 474 5.71 3.64 -19.21
C PRO A 474 6.42 3.08 -20.45
N LEU A 475 6.16 3.68 -21.61
CA LEU A 475 6.66 3.24 -22.91
C LEU A 475 7.20 4.43 -23.70
N ASP A 476 8.38 4.26 -24.30
CA ASP A 476 8.96 5.22 -25.23
C ASP A 476 8.97 4.61 -26.64
N PRO A 477 8.10 5.04 -27.56
CA PRO A 477 8.05 4.49 -28.92
C PRO A 477 9.29 4.78 -29.78
N MET A 478 10.14 5.74 -29.38
CA MET A 478 11.40 6.06 -30.05
C MET A 478 12.53 5.11 -29.63
N ARG A 479 12.54 4.68 -28.36
CA ARG A 479 13.44 3.65 -27.79
C ARG A 479 12.96 2.22 -28.05
N ASP A 480 11.71 1.93 -27.69
CA ASP A 480 11.10 0.58 -27.65
C ASP A 480 10.54 0.12 -29.01
N GLY A 481 10.19 1.08 -29.87
CA GLY A 481 9.60 0.82 -31.17
C GLY A 481 8.14 0.37 -31.08
N ASN A 482 7.85 -0.88 -31.45
CA ASN A 482 6.47 -1.37 -31.56
C ASN A 482 5.94 -1.89 -30.22
N VAL A 483 4.81 -1.35 -29.76
CA VAL A 483 4.08 -1.88 -28.60
C VAL A 483 3.33 -3.14 -29.00
N VAL A 484 3.58 -4.26 -28.32
CA VAL A 484 2.96 -5.56 -28.61
C VAL A 484 1.86 -5.83 -27.59
N VAL A 485 0.61 -5.92 -28.06
CA VAL A 485 -0.53 -6.29 -27.19
C VAL A 485 -0.60 -7.81 -27.12
N GLN A 486 -0.35 -8.37 -25.94
CA GLN A 486 -0.47 -9.80 -25.66
C GLN A 486 -1.65 -10.07 -24.75
N GLY A 487 -2.33 -11.18 -24.94
CA GLY A 487 -3.58 -11.45 -24.24
C GLY A 487 -4.27 -12.72 -24.73
N ARG A 488 -5.57 -12.82 -24.48
CA ARG A 488 -6.42 -13.91 -24.97
C ARG A 488 -7.78 -13.38 -25.41
N VAL A 489 -8.29 -13.89 -26.53
CA VAL A 489 -9.67 -13.65 -26.98
C VAL A 489 -10.34 -14.98 -27.33
N ALA A 490 -11.51 -15.22 -26.74
CA ALA A 490 -12.22 -16.50 -26.87
C ALA A 490 -13.74 -16.31 -26.81
N ALA A 491 -14.48 -17.26 -27.37
CA ALA A 491 -15.94 -17.30 -27.31
C ALA A 491 -16.39 -18.76 -27.22
N ASP A 492 -15.94 -19.46 -26.19
CA ASP A 492 -16.08 -20.92 -26.05
C ASP A 492 -17.53 -21.40 -25.93
N ARG A 493 -18.46 -20.48 -25.64
CA ARG A 493 -19.92 -20.71 -25.56
C ARG A 493 -20.65 -20.43 -26.87
N ALA A 494 -19.96 -19.87 -27.87
CA ALA A 494 -20.51 -19.53 -29.18
C ALA A 494 -19.91 -20.39 -30.31
N SER A 495 -20.55 -20.39 -31.49
CA SER A 495 -20.05 -21.13 -32.66
C SER A 495 -18.87 -20.43 -33.35
N SER A 496 -18.76 -19.11 -33.18
CA SER A 496 -17.67 -18.28 -33.69
C SER A 496 -17.68 -16.88 -33.08
N TYR A 497 -16.61 -16.12 -33.33
CA TYR A 497 -16.48 -14.71 -32.93
C TYR A 497 -15.66 -13.90 -33.94
N THR A 498 -15.65 -12.59 -33.76
CA THR A 498 -14.70 -11.63 -34.33
C THR A 498 -14.13 -10.77 -33.21
N TYR A 499 -12.95 -10.20 -33.37
CA TYR A 499 -12.37 -9.30 -32.37
C TYR A 499 -11.82 -8.03 -33.03
N ARG A 500 -11.70 -6.97 -32.21
CA ARG A 500 -11.18 -5.65 -32.53
C ARG A 500 -10.15 -5.25 -31.47
N ALA A 501 -9.07 -4.57 -31.86
CA ALA A 501 -8.07 -4.00 -30.96
C ALA A 501 -7.76 -2.56 -31.36
N GLN A 502 -7.76 -1.65 -30.40
CA GLN A 502 -7.71 -0.21 -30.62
C GLN A 502 -6.81 0.49 -29.59
N ILE A 503 -6.43 1.73 -29.90
CA ILE A 503 -5.78 2.66 -28.96
C ILE A 503 -6.47 4.02 -29.04
N GLY A 504 -6.59 4.71 -27.90
CA GLY A 504 -7.10 6.08 -27.78
C GLY A 504 -6.28 6.89 -26.78
N TYR A 505 -6.38 8.21 -26.85
CA TYR A 505 -5.67 9.14 -25.96
C TYR A 505 -6.51 9.48 -24.72
N GLY A 506 -5.86 9.54 -23.55
CA GLY A 506 -6.48 9.69 -22.24
C GLY A 506 -7.09 8.39 -21.70
N VAL A 507 -7.49 8.41 -20.43
CA VAL A 507 -8.11 7.25 -19.75
C VAL A 507 -9.49 6.90 -20.33
N GLN A 508 -10.26 7.91 -20.75
CA GLN A 508 -11.59 7.79 -21.35
C GLN A 508 -11.62 8.45 -22.74
N PRO A 509 -11.15 7.76 -23.80
CA PRO A 509 -11.29 8.24 -25.17
C PRO A 509 -12.73 8.06 -25.67
N LEU A 510 -13.31 9.11 -26.28
CA LEU A 510 -14.63 9.03 -26.92
C LEU A 510 -14.65 7.94 -27.99
N GLU A 511 -15.80 7.29 -28.27
CA GLU A 511 -15.90 6.23 -29.30
C GLU A 511 -15.37 6.67 -30.69
N THR A 512 -15.43 7.98 -31.00
CA THR A 512 -14.89 8.56 -32.25
C THR A 512 -13.37 8.78 -32.28
N GLU A 513 -12.68 8.65 -31.14
CA GLU A 513 -11.24 8.93 -30.99
C GLU A 513 -10.38 7.67 -31.01
N TRP A 514 -10.99 6.48 -30.95
CA TRP A 514 -10.29 5.21 -31.04
C TRP A 514 -9.72 4.94 -32.44
N VAL A 515 -8.44 4.58 -32.47
CA VAL A 515 -7.73 4.17 -33.69
C VAL A 515 -7.75 2.64 -33.78
N ASP A 516 -8.38 2.10 -34.83
CA ASP A 516 -8.34 0.66 -35.13
C ASP A 516 -6.92 0.20 -35.50
N ILE A 517 -6.33 -0.63 -34.64
CA ILE A 517 -5.08 -1.37 -34.91
C ILE A 517 -5.41 -2.71 -35.57
N VAL A 518 -6.44 -3.39 -35.06
CA VAL A 518 -7.07 -4.55 -35.67
C VAL A 518 -8.58 -4.28 -35.72
N PRO A 519 -9.20 -4.03 -36.88
CA PRO A 519 -10.65 -3.88 -36.97
C PRO A 519 -11.36 -5.24 -36.86
N PHE A 520 -12.67 -5.24 -36.59
CA PHE A 520 -13.49 -6.46 -36.65
C PHE A 520 -13.35 -7.14 -38.03
N GLY A 521 -12.65 -8.27 -38.04
CA GLY A 521 -12.13 -8.90 -39.25
C GLY A 521 -12.69 -10.30 -39.51
N ALA A 522 -11.79 -11.24 -39.78
CA ALA A 522 -12.17 -12.61 -40.12
C ALA A 522 -12.76 -13.36 -38.91
N THR A 523 -13.89 -14.05 -39.14
CA THR A 523 -14.54 -14.94 -38.17
C THR A 523 -13.59 -16.05 -37.70
N ARG A 524 -13.53 -16.27 -36.38
CA ARG A 524 -12.73 -17.28 -35.69
C ARG A 524 -13.62 -18.28 -34.96
N THR A 525 -13.18 -19.52 -34.81
CA THR A 525 -13.92 -20.61 -34.14
C THR A 525 -13.09 -21.30 -33.04
N ALA A 526 -11.94 -20.74 -32.71
CA ALA A 526 -11.04 -21.24 -31.67
C ALA A 526 -10.38 -20.02 -30.99
N PRO A 527 -10.02 -20.10 -29.70
CA PRO A 527 -9.32 -19.04 -28.99
C PRO A 527 -8.08 -18.54 -29.74
N LEU A 528 -7.76 -17.27 -29.56
CA LEU A 528 -6.44 -16.70 -29.86
C LEU A 528 -5.78 -16.37 -28.54
N ASP A 529 -4.58 -16.90 -28.33
CA ASP A 529 -3.75 -16.68 -27.14
C ASP A 529 -2.35 -16.29 -27.64
N GLY A 530 -1.80 -15.20 -27.11
CA GLY A 530 -0.55 -14.58 -27.56
C GLY A 530 -0.77 -13.17 -28.10
N VAL A 531 -0.10 -12.82 -29.21
CA VAL A 531 -0.18 -11.47 -29.79
C VAL A 531 -1.56 -11.20 -30.41
N LEU A 532 -2.28 -10.24 -29.84
CA LEU A 532 -3.58 -9.75 -30.30
C LEU A 532 -3.43 -8.59 -31.29
N ALA A 533 -2.46 -7.71 -31.04
CA ALA A 533 -2.17 -6.55 -31.90
C ALA A 533 -0.68 -6.13 -31.81
N THR A 534 -0.25 -5.31 -32.75
CA THR A 534 1.07 -4.66 -32.72
C THR A 534 0.89 -3.22 -33.17
N ILE A 535 1.12 -2.30 -32.23
CA ILE A 535 0.94 -0.85 -32.40
C ILE A 535 2.32 -0.29 -32.80
N THR A 536 2.42 0.28 -33.99
CA THR A 536 3.63 0.97 -34.41
C THR A 536 3.65 2.41 -33.88
N PRO A 537 4.82 3.05 -33.68
CA PRO A 537 4.90 4.46 -33.26
C PRO A 537 4.06 5.40 -34.14
N ALA A 538 3.97 5.11 -35.45
CA ALA A 538 3.19 5.90 -36.40
C ALA A 538 1.66 5.76 -36.25
N GLN A 539 1.17 4.82 -35.44
CA GLN A 539 -0.25 4.66 -35.08
C GLN A 539 -0.60 5.33 -33.75
N ILE A 540 0.39 5.70 -32.94
CA ILE A 540 0.20 6.50 -31.73
C ILE A 540 0.17 7.97 -32.16
N ALA A 541 -1.03 8.48 -32.44
CA ALA A 541 -1.19 9.86 -32.86
C ALA A 541 -0.97 10.82 -31.67
N PRO A 542 -0.24 11.94 -31.84
CA PRO A 542 -0.16 12.96 -30.82
C PRO A 542 -1.54 13.59 -30.59
N PRO A 543 -1.89 13.96 -29.35
CA PRO A 543 -3.21 14.47 -29.02
C PRO A 543 -3.47 15.82 -29.70
N THR A 544 -4.73 16.03 -30.10
CA THR A 544 -5.18 17.31 -30.62
C THR A 544 -5.42 18.31 -29.48
N ALA A 545 -5.30 19.61 -29.75
CA ALA A 545 -5.60 20.65 -28.77
C ALA A 545 -7.05 20.58 -28.22
N ALA A 546 -7.98 19.99 -28.97
CA ALA A 546 -9.35 19.75 -28.50
C ALA A 546 -9.41 18.59 -27.49
N GLN A 547 -8.66 17.50 -27.71
CA GLN A 547 -8.53 16.41 -26.75
C GLN A 547 -7.85 16.86 -25.47
N ILE A 548 -6.73 17.58 -25.56
CA ILE A 548 -6.02 18.14 -24.40
C ILE A 548 -6.96 19.04 -23.58
N ALA A 549 -7.65 19.98 -24.22
CA ALA A 549 -8.58 20.89 -23.55
C ALA A 549 -9.81 20.18 -22.95
N ARG A 550 -10.21 19.02 -23.50
CA ARG A 550 -11.29 18.19 -22.93
C ARG A 550 -10.80 17.45 -21.69
N ARG A 551 -9.64 16.75 -21.77
CA ARG A 551 -8.98 16.10 -20.62
C ARG A 551 -8.75 17.07 -19.46
N GLN A 552 -8.25 18.27 -19.74
CA GLN A 552 -8.04 19.34 -18.75
C GLN A 552 -9.34 19.87 -18.11
N ALA A 553 -10.50 19.59 -18.71
CA ALA A 553 -11.80 19.86 -18.13
C ALA A 553 -12.45 18.62 -17.49
N GLU A 554 -11.85 17.43 -17.63
CA GLU A 554 -12.27 16.15 -17.02
C GLU A 554 -11.43 15.77 -15.78
N ALA A 555 -10.28 16.44 -15.59
CA ALA A 555 -9.40 16.26 -14.44
C ALA A 555 -10.15 16.36 -13.11
N ALA A 556 -9.79 15.49 -12.16
CA ALA A 556 -10.36 15.49 -10.81
C ALA A 556 -10.04 16.79 -10.07
N ASP A 557 -8.76 17.18 -10.09
CA ASP A 557 -8.31 18.50 -9.68
C ASP A 557 -8.11 19.43 -10.91
N PRO A 558 -8.84 20.57 -11.00
CA PRO A 558 -8.64 21.57 -12.04
C PRO A 558 -7.30 22.36 -11.96
N SER A 559 -6.55 22.22 -10.86
CA SER A 559 -5.21 22.79 -10.67
C SER A 559 -4.13 21.93 -11.37
N SER A 560 -4.17 20.61 -11.16
CA SER A 560 -3.36 19.55 -11.77
C SER A 560 -3.78 19.29 -13.23
N LYS A 561 -3.27 20.13 -14.15
CA LYS A 561 -3.71 20.14 -15.56
C LYS A 561 -3.05 19.09 -16.45
N ASP A 562 -2.02 18.40 -15.96
CA ASP A 562 -1.10 17.68 -16.83
C ASP A 562 -0.85 16.21 -16.42
N TYR A 563 -1.45 15.68 -15.33
CA TYR A 563 -1.20 14.29 -14.86
C TYR A 563 -1.49 13.20 -15.91
N ASP A 564 -2.42 13.45 -16.82
CA ASP A 564 -2.81 12.52 -17.90
C ASP A 564 -2.25 12.87 -19.29
N GLN A 565 -1.33 13.83 -19.41
CA GLN A 565 -0.88 14.33 -20.73
C GLN A 565 -0.18 13.28 -21.60
N PHE A 566 0.37 12.23 -20.97
CA PHE A 566 1.03 11.11 -21.64
C PHE A 566 0.18 9.82 -21.66
N THR A 567 -1.05 9.88 -21.15
CA THR A 567 -1.87 8.68 -20.96
C THR A 567 -2.56 8.26 -22.25
N TYR A 568 -2.52 6.96 -22.54
CA TYR A 568 -3.25 6.31 -23.62
C TYR A 568 -3.92 5.04 -23.09
N THR A 569 -5.09 4.69 -23.63
CA THR A 569 -5.75 3.41 -23.30
C THR A 569 -5.81 2.52 -24.53
N ILE A 570 -5.44 1.26 -24.35
CA ILE A 570 -5.63 0.16 -25.30
C ILE A 570 -6.98 -0.51 -24.97
N ARG A 571 -7.75 -0.90 -25.99
CA ARG A 571 -9.01 -1.62 -25.84
C ARG A 571 -9.06 -2.83 -26.76
N VAL A 572 -9.44 -3.99 -26.23
CA VAL A 572 -9.70 -5.21 -26.99
C VAL A 572 -11.16 -5.60 -26.80
N GLN A 573 -11.89 -5.76 -27.90
CA GLN A 573 -13.30 -6.15 -27.92
C GLN A 573 -13.49 -7.46 -28.67
N VAL A 574 -14.37 -8.31 -28.16
CA VAL A 574 -14.74 -9.60 -28.75
C VAL A 574 -16.24 -9.65 -28.95
N LEU A 575 -16.67 -9.83 -30.20
CA LEU A 575 -18.09 -9.94 -30.57
C LEU A 575 -18.37 -11.37 -31.06
N ASP A 576 -19.22 -12.09 -30.36
CA ASP A 576 -19.58 -13.47 -30.68
C ASP A 576 -20.68 -13.59 -31.75
N ALA A 577 -20.93 -14.81 -32.22
CA ALA A 577 -21.97 -15.11 -33.22
C ALA A 577 -23.41 -14.97 -32.72
N SER A 578 -23.63 -14.78 -31.41
CA SER A 578 -24.94 -14.54 -30.80
C SER A 578 -25.21 -13.05 -30.53
N GLY A 579 -24.20 -12.19 -30.73
CA GLY A 579 -24.27 -10.75 -30.54
C GLY A 579 -23.81 -10.27 -29.16
N GLN A 580 -23.22 -11.14 -28.34
CA GLN A 580 -22.62 -10.77 -27.06
C GLN A 580 -21.26 -10.10 -27.30
N LEU A 581 -21.04 -8.99 -26.60
CA LEU A 581 -19.76 -8.28 -26.56
C LEU A 581 -19.06 -8.58 -25.24
N GLY A 582 -17.75 -8.81 -25.30
CA GLY A 582 -16.84 -8.79 -24.15
C GLY A 582 -15.68 -7.84 -24.44
N GLU A 583 -15.12 -7.24 -23.39
CA GLU A 583 -14.11 -6.17 -23.48
C GLU A 583 -12.99 -6.34 -22.45
N ASP A 584 -11.79 -5.90 -22.80
CA ASP A 584 -10.75 -5.58 -21.84
C ASP A 584 -10.05 -4.27 -22.24
N ARG A 585 -9.57 -3.54 -21.24
CA ARG A 585 -8.91 -2.25 -21.38
C ARG A 585 -7.55 -2.29 -20.69
N ARG A 586 -6.64 -1.42 -21.11
CA ARG A 586 -5.32 -1.28 -20.48
C ARG A 586 -4.79 0.13 -20.68
N THR A 587 -4.71 0.88 -19.59
CA THR A 587 -4.15 2.24 -19.58
C THR A 587 -2.62 2.13 -19.48
N ILE A 588 -1.92 2.95 -20.24
CA ILE A 588 -0.45 3.02 -20.36
C ILE A 588 0.00 4.48 -20.48
N SER A 589 1.27 4.74 -20.23
CA SER A 589 1.86 6.06 -20.47
C SER A 589 2.84 6.02 -21.64
N VAL A 590 2.77 7.02 -22.53
CA VAL A 590 3.58 7.09 -23.74
C VAL A 590 4.28 8.44 -23.83
N PHE A 591 5.60 8.47 -23.66
CA PHE A 591 6.41 9.69 -23.64
C PHE A 591 7.84 9.46 -24.12
N ASP A 592 8.55 10.54 -24.42
CA ASP A 592 9.97 10.60 -24.81
C ASP A 592 10.60 11.74 -24.01
N ASP A 593 11.69 11.44 -23.29
CA ASP A 593 12.48 12.43 -22.54
C ASP A 593 13.95 12.35 -23.00
N PRO A 594 14.48 13.38 -23.68
CA PRO A 594 15.84 13.35 -24.22
C PRO A 594 16.94 13.38 -23.14
N ASP A 595 16.61 13.67 -21.88
CA ASP A 595 17.56 13.61 -20.77
C ASP A 595 17.64 12.21 -20.14
N LEU A 596 16.66 11.33 -20.39
CA LEU A 596 16.61 9.97 -19.84
C LEU A 596 17.71 9.09 -20.46
N LYS A 597 18.51 8.40 -19.63
CA LYS A 597 19.57 7.52 -20.13
C LYS A 597 18.94 6.31 -20.83
N ALA A 598 19.48 5.94 -22.00
CA ALA A 598 18.86 5.02 -22.97
C ALA A 598 18.52 3.59 -22.48
N ALA A 599 19.01 3.18 -21.30
CA ALA A 599 18.67 1.91 -20.67
C ALA A 599 17.37 1.94 -19.83
N PHE A 600 16.81 3.13 -19.59
CA PHE A 600 15.71 3.36 -18.64
C PHE A 600 14.43 3.90 -19.31
N PRO A 601 13.23 3.72 -18.72
CA PRO A 601 12.94 2.93 -17.53
C PRO A 601 13.33 1.46 -17.66
N LEU A 602 13.83 0.90 -16.56
CA LEU A 602 14.13 -0.53 -16.39
C LEU A 602 13.11 -1.14 -15.43
N GLN A 603 12.36 -2.14 -15.90
CA GLN A 603 11.40 -2.88 -15.07
C GLN A 603 12.12 -3.91 -14.19
N LEU A 604 11.92 -3.83 -12.88
CA LEU A 604 12.56 -4.68 -11.86
C LEU A 604 11.76 -5.96 -11.54
N GLY A 605 10.46 -5.98 -11.88
CA GLY A 605 9.56 -7.11 -11.66
C GLY A 605 8.96 -7.19 -10.25
N GLY A 606 9.25 -6.22 -9.40
CA GLY A 606 8.63 -5.91 -8.11
C GLY A 606 8.93 -4.44 -7.81
N ASP A 607 8.37 -3.87 -6.75
CA ASP A 607 8.55 -2.45 -6.46
C ASP A 607 10.01 -2.04 -6.19
N GLY A 608 10.24 -0.73 -6.24
CA GLY A 608 11.44 -0.09 -5.71
C GLY A 608 11.11 0.83 -4.53
N ALA A 609 10.46 0.29 -3.49
CA ALA A 609 10.17 1.05 -2.26
C ALA A 609 11.43 1.48 -1.51
N SER A 610 12.51 0.69 -1.60
CA SER A 610 13.82 1.05 -1.05
C SER A 610 14.44 2.22 -1.81
N SER A 611 14.59 3.36 -1.13
CA SER A 611 15.21 4.54 -1.73
C SER A 611 16.66 4.26 -2.16
N PRO A 612 17.08 4.71 -3.35
CA PRO A 612 18.41 4.42 -3.87
C PRO A 612 19.52 5.15 -3.10
N ALA A 613 20.68 4.52 -3.04
CA ALA A 613 21.94 5.13 -2.65
C ALA A 613 22.93 5.09 -3.82
N ILE A 614 23.84 6.07 -3.89
CA ILE A 614 24.87 6.16 -4.94
C ILE A 614 26.25 6.06 -4.28
N ALA A 615 26.95 4.95 -4.47
CA ALA A 615 28.25 4.69 -3.85
C ALA A 615 29.20 3.94 -4.80
N ASP A 616 30.48 4.32 -4.81
CA ASP A 616 31.55 3.61 -5.54
C ASP A 616 31.91 2.31 -4.80
N LEU A 617 31.19 1.22 -5.12
CA LEU A 617 31.36 -0.07 -4.46
C LEU A 617 32.50 -0.89 -5.08
N ASP A 618 32.80 -0.77 -6.37
CA ASP A 618 33.89 -1.54 -6.99
C ASP A 618 35.26 -0.83 -7.02
N GLY A 619 35.30 0.47 -6.68
CA GLY A 619 36.51 1.27 -6.56
C GLY A 619 37.03 1.82 -7.89
N ASP A 620 36.17 1.90 -8.93
CA ASP A 620 36.52 2.48 -10.23
C ASP A 620 36.39 4.02 -10.28
N GLY A 621 35.72 4.61 -9.30
CA GLY A 621 35.51 6.06 -9.16
C GLY A 621 34.21 6.57 -9.80
N VAL A 622 33.30 5.69 -10.20
CA VAL A 622 31.94 6.00 -10.66
C VAL A 622 30.93 5.55 -9.57
N GLY A 623 29.79 6.24 -9.45
CA GLY A 623 28.76 5.85 -8.48
C GLY A 623 27.93 4.64 -8.94
N ASP A 624 27.88 3.58 -8.14
CA ASP A 624 26.94 2.47 -8.32
C ASP A 624 25.60 2.77 -7.63
N ILE A 625 24.50 2.41 -8.29
CA ILE A 625 23.13 2.58 -7.82
C ILE A 625 22.71 1.36 -6.99
N VAL A 626 22.49 1.55 -5.69
CA VAL A 626 22.23 0.46 -4.72
C VAL A 626 20.84 0.62 -4.09
N PHE A 627 20.01 -0.42 -4.11
CA PHE A 627 18.63 -0.39 -3.58
C PHE A 627 18.08 -1.80 -3.31
N GLY A 628 17.12 -1.90 -2.39
CA GLY A 628 16.29 -3.10 -2.17
C GLY A 628 15.04 -3.16 -3.06
N THR A 629 14.39 -4.32 -3.09
CA THR A 629 13.11 -4.53 -3.80
C THR A 629 12.22 -5.47 -2.99
N SER A 630 10.92 -5.41 -3.20
CA SER A 630 9.97 -6.33 -2.55
C SER A 630 9.98 -7.77 -3.08
N ASN A 631 10.84 -8.09 -4.06
CA ASN A 631 11.20 -9.47 -4.39
C ASN A 631 12.28 -10.07 -3.46
N GLY A 632 12.62 -9.36 -2.37
CA GLY A 632 13.68 -9.74 -1.43
C GLY A 632 15.08 -9.76 -2.05
N LEU A 633 15.29 -8.90 -3.05
CA LEU A 633 16.59 -8.71 -3.72
C LEU A 633 17.15 -7.32 -3.43
N VAL A 634 18.46 -7.25 -3.15
CA VAL A 634 19.22 -6.01 -3.11
C VAL A 634 20.12 -5.96 -4.33
N HIS A 635 20.00 -4.88 -5.09
CA HIS A 635 20.74 -4.60 -6.32
C HIS A 635 21.91 -3.65 -6.06
N ALA A 636 22.95 -3.78 -6.87
CA ALA A 636 23.95 -2.74 -7.11
C ALA A 636 24.17 -2.68 -8.63
N LYS A 637 23.82 -1.55 -9.26
CA LYS A 637 23.70 -1.39 -10.72
C LYS A 637 24.52 -0.21 -11.23
N ARG A 638 25.01 -0.33 -12.46
CA ARG A 638 25.63 0.79 -13.19
C ARG A 638 24.57 1.59 -13.96
N ALA A 639 24.95 2.78 -14.45
CA ALA A 639 24.12 3.61 -15.32
C ALA A 639 23.77 3.01 -16.70
N ASP A 640 24.27 1.81 -17.05
CA ASP A 640 23.78 1.05 -18.22
C ASP A 640 22.72 -0.02 -17.86
N GLY A 641 22.31 -0.09 -16.58
CA GLY A 641 21.32 -1.02 -16.04
C GLY A 641 21.89 -2.38 -15.63
N SER A 642 23.16 -2.67 -15.92
CA SER A 642 23.81 -3.94 -15.54
C SER A 642 24.15 -4.01 -14.05
N ASP A 643 23.95 -5.18 -13.45
CA ASP A 643 24.34 -5.43 -12.06
C ASP A 643 25.86 -5.64 -11.91
N LEU A 644 26.41 -5.21 -10.77
CA LEU A 644 27.79 -5.48 -10.38
C LEU A 644 28.10 -6.97 -10.24
N PRO A 645 29.37 -7.40 -10.40
CA PRO A 645 29.76 -8.79 -10.16
C PRO A 645 29.46 -9.26 -8.74
N GLY A 646 28.55 -10.22 -8.60
CA GLY A 646 28.08 -10.74 -7.30
C GLY A 646 26.68 -10.27 -6.91
N TRP A 647 26.11 -9.32 -7.65
CA TRP A 647 24.80 -8.74 -7.44
C TRP A 647 23.79 -9.18 -8.53
N PRO A 648 22.47 -9.13 -8.28
CA PRO A 648 21.84 -8.85 -6.98
C PRO A 648 22.07 -9.98 -5.96
N VAL A 649 21.95 -9.62 -4.69
CA VAL A 649 21.93 -10.54 -3.55
C VAL A 649 20.51 -10.69 -3.02
N GLY A 650 20.24 -11.73 -2.23
CA GLY A 650 18.90 -11.99 -1.70
C GLY A 650 18.84 -12.12 -0.17
N THR A 651 17.71 -11.68 0.40
CA THR A 651 17.26 -12.00 1.76
C THR A 651 16.99 -13.51 1.88
N ASP A 652 16.71 -14.01 3.08
CA ASP A 652 16.39 -15.43 3.24
C ASP A 652 15.04 -15.78 2.57
N PRO A 653 14.86 -17.02 2.09
CA PRO A 653 13.55 -17.49 1.64
C PRO A 653 12.51 -17.41 2.75
N LEU A 654 11.28 -17.01 2.39
CA LEU A 654 10.13 -17.09 3.30
C LEU A 654 9.80 -18.56 3.63
N ALA A 655 9.16 -18.76 4.79
CA ALA A 655 8.45 -20.00 5.05
C ALA A 655 7.26 -20.10 4.09
N ILE A 656 7.07 -21.27 3.48
CA ILE A 656 5.96 -21.55 2.56
C ILE A 656 5.40 -22.94 2.85
N HIS A 657 4.11 -23.11 2.55
CA HIS A 657 3.39 -24.38 2.66
C HIS A 657 3.73 -25.29 1.48
N ALA A 658 4.97 -25.77 1.41
CA ALA A 658 5.51 -26.53 0.26
C ALA A 658 4.78 -27.85 -0.06
N GLY A 659 3.83 -28.28 0.79
CA GLY A 659 2.90 -29.38 0.51
C GLY A 659 1.72 -28.98 -0.38
N SER A 660 1.32 -27.71 -0.40
CA SER A 660 0.14 -27.22 -1.14
C SER A 660 0.29 -27.40 -2.65
N MET A 661 -0.85 -27.51 -3.32
CA MET A 661 -0.91 -27.82 -4.75
C MET A 661 -0.15 -26.79 -5.60
N ALA A 662 -0.27 -25.50 -5.29
CA ALA A 662 0.44 -24.43 -6.00
C ALA A 662 1.97 -24.58 -5.97
N TYR A 663 2.53 -24.81 -4.78
CA TYR A 663 3.99 -24.95 -4.59
C TYR A 663 4.51 -26.33 -5.01
N ALA A 664 3.79 -27.41 -4.67
CA ALA A 664 4.20 -28.78 -4.97
C ALA A 664 4.16 -29.11 -6.47
N SER A 665 3.26 -28.46 -7.22
CA SER A 665 3.23 -28.55 -8.70
C SER A 665 4.28 -27.67 -9.38
N GLY A 666 4.80 -26.66 -8.68
CA GLY A 666 5.65 -25.60 -9.24
C GLY A 666 4.88 -24.59 -10.10
N ALA A 667 3.57 -24.45 -9.89
CA ALA A 667 2.77 -23.39 -10.49
C ALA A 667 3.19 -22.01 -9.98
N ILE A 668 3.54 -21.92 -8.69
CA ILE A 668 4.23 -20.77 -8.10
C ILE A 668 5.75 -21.04 -8.03
N PRO A 669 6.58 -20.24 -8.73
CA PRO A 669 8.03 -20.25 -8.61
C PRO A 669 8.55 -20.07 -7.17
N THR A 670 9.63 -20.78 -6.83
CA THR A 670 10.30 -20.68 -5.51
C THR A 670 11.83 -20.62 -5.70
N PRO A 671 12.59 -20.03 -4.75
CA PRO A 671 12.16 -19.44 -3.47
C PRO A 671 11.54 -18.04 -3.62
N ILE A 672 10.49 -17.78 -2.84
CA ILE A 672 10.00 -16.43 -2.48
C ILE A 672 10.86 -15.93 -1.31
N ARG A 673 11.07 -14.61 -1.17
CA ARG A 673 12.03 -14.01 -0.23
C ARG A 673 11.45 -12.76 0.41
N ALA A 674 11.78 -12.52 1.68
CA ALA A 674 11.27 -11.37 2.43
C ALA A 674 11.62 -10.03 1.77
N ALA A 675 10.61 -9.19 1.57
CA ALA A 675 10.69 -7.87 0.95
C ALA A 675 11.64 -6.90 1.68
N VAL A 676 12.29 -6.00 0.92
CA VAL A 676 13.20 -4.95 1.43
C VAL A 676 12.68 -3.57 1.00
N LEU A 677 11.99 -2.89 1.92
CA LEU A 677 11.41 -1.55 1.72
C LEU A 677 12.31 -0.45 2.29
N ALA A 678 13.07 -0.76 3.33
CA ALA A 678 13.98 0.18 3.97
C ALA A 678 15.07 0.66 2.97
N SER A 679 15.46 1.94 3.06
CA SER A 679 16.63 2.45 2.30
C SER A 679 17.89 1.72 2.76
N VAL A 680 18.75 1.33 1.82
CA VAL A 680 20.02 0.68 2.17
C VAL A 680 20.95 1.65 2.90
N ALA A 681 21.78 1.13 3.79
CA ALA A 681 22.87 1.89 4.42
C ALA A 681 24.21 1.33 3.95
N ILE A 682 25.20 2.19 3.72
CA ILE A 682 26.48 1.82 3.12
C ILE A 682 27.62 2.41 3.96
N GLY A 683 28.53 1.55 4.40
CA GLY A 683 29.66 1.93 5.24
C GLY A 683 30.59 0.74 5.53
N ASP A 684 31.81 1.03 5.95
CA ASP A 684 32.76 0.05 6.47
C ASP A 684 32.34 -0.31 7.91
N ILE A 685 31.58 -1.40 8.08
CA ILE A 685 30.99 -1.73 9.38
C ILE A 685 31.95 -2.48 10.32
N ASP A 686 32.94 -3.22 9.79
CA ASP A 686 33.91 -3.97 10.61
C ASP A 686 35.33 -3.41 10.63
N GLY A 687 35.55 -2.24 10.01
CA GLY A 687 36.78 -1.44 10.08
C GLY A 687 37.91 -1.95 9.19
N ASP A 688 37.59 -2.63 8.08
CA ASP A 688 38.58 -3.23 7.18
C ASP A 688 39.02 -2.30 6.04
N GLY A 689 38.37 -1.14 5.89
CA GLY A 689 38.60 -0.12 4.88
C GLY A 689 37.77 -0.30 3.61
N ILE A 690 36.77 -1.17 3.61
CA ILE A 690 35.92 -1.51 2.46
C ILE A 690 34.44 -1.27 2.82
N LEU A 691 33.67 -0.70 1.89
CA LEU A 691 32.23 -0.54 2.03
C LEU A 691 31.49 -1.89 2.04
N ASP A 692 30.62 -2.04 3.03
CA ASP A 692 29.54 -3.01 3.07
C ASP A 692 28.19 -2.32 2.83
N VAL A 693 27.21 -3.11 2.38
CA VAL A 693 25.81 -2.71 2.19
C VAL A 693 24.96 -3.42 3.24
N VAL A 694 24.19 -2.65 4.00
CA VAL A 694 23.27 -3.09 5.04
C VAL A 694 21.83 -2.84 4.59
N ALA A 695 20.96 -3.84 4.78
CA ALA A 695 19.53 -3.73 4.46
C ALA A 695 18.69 -4.52 5.48
N ALA A 696 17.44 -4.11 5.67
CA ALA A 696 16.48 -4.77 6.57
C ALA A 696 15.25 -5.27 5.82
N ASP A 697 14.66 -6.37 6.29
CA ASP A 697 13.50 -7.02 5.66
C ASP A 697 12.21 -6.97 6.51
N MET A 698 11.08 -7.25 5.86
CA MET A 698 9.77 -7.27 6.49
C MET A 698 9.54 -8.47 7.44
N GLU A 699 10.51 -9.37 7.60
CA GLU A 699 10.48 -10.47 8.56
C GLU A 699 11.36 -10.18 9.80
N GLY A 700 11.76 -8.91 9.96
CA GLY A 700 12.49 -8.39 11.11
C GLY A 700 13.97 -8.70 11.11
N LYS A 701 14.56 -9.05 9.96
CA LYS A 701 15.98 -9.36 9.83
C LYS A 701 16.76 -8.19 9.26
N VAL A 702 18.01 -8.06 9.70
CA VAL A 702 18.99 -7.12 9.14
C VAL A 702 20.17 -7.90 8.59
N TYR A 703 20.58 -7.58 7.36
CA TYR A 703 21.62 -8.25 6.61
C TYR A 703 22.76 -7.28 6.32
N ALA A 704 23.98 -7.80 6.17
CA ALA A 704 25.11 -7.08 5.63
C ALA A 704 25.83 -7.91 4.56
N TRP A 705 26.25 -7.29 3.47
CA TRP A 705 27.08 -7.88 2.42
C TRP A 705 28.24 -6.95 2.08
N ASN A 706 29.41 -7.52 1.77
CA ASN A 706 30.52 -6.73 1.23
C ASN A 706 30.26 -6.33 -0.23
N HIS A 707 31.09 -5.43 -0.76
CA HIS A 707 31.05 -4.99 -2.17
C HIS A 707 30.97 -6.12 -3.24
N LEU A 708 31.42 -7.35 -2.94
CA LEU A 708 31.35 -8.51 -3.83
C LEU A 708 30.03 -9.30 -3.73
N GLY A 709 29.02 -8.77 -3.03
CA GLY A 709 27.75 -9.44 -2.77
C GLY A 709 27.86 -10.64 -1.80
N GLN A 710 28.93 -10.72 -1.01
CA GLN A 710 29.13 -11.84 -0.06
C GLN A 710 28.60 -11.44 1.32
N ARG A 711 27.63 -12.23 1.84
CA ARG A 711 27.01 -11.97 3.14
C ARG A 711 28.07 -12.03 4.26
N LYS A 712 28.13 -11.00 5.09
CA LYS A 712 29.10 -10.87 6.19
C LYS A 712 28.87 -11.95 7.26
N PRO A 713 29.92 -12.48 7.92
CA PRO A 713 29.75 -13.38 9.06
C PRO A 713 28.95 -12.71 10.18
N GLY A 714 28.03 -13.44 10.80
CA GLY A 714 27.13 -12.92 11.83
C GLY A 714 25.76 -12.49 11.32
N PHE A 715 25.60 -12.32 10.00
CA PHE A 715 24.35 -11.85 9.39
C PHE A 715 23.55 -12.95 8.67
N PRO A 716 22.20 -12.89 8.66
CA PRO A 716 21.39 -11.84 9.28
C PRO A 716 21.33 -11.92 10.81
N VAL A 717 21.17 -10.75 11.42
CA VAL A 717 20.62 -10.60 12.78
C VAL A 717 19.11 -10.41 12.70
N GLN A 718 18.38 -10.56 13.81
CA GLN A 718 16.92 -10.45 13.83
C GLN A 718 16.42 -9.78 15.11
N VAL A 719 15.30 -9.08 15.02
CA VAL A 719 14.51 -8.59 16.17
C VAL A 719 14.06 -9.74 17.07
N ASN A 720 13.67 -9.42 18.30
CA ASN A 720 13.16 -10.40 19.25
C ASN A 720 11.66 -10.64 19.04
N LEU A 721 11.34 -11.70 18.29
CA LEU A 721 9.97 -12.13 17.96
C LEU A 721 9.03 -12.32 19.17
N LEU A 722 9.55 -12.42 20.41
CA LEU A 722 8.72 -12.42 21.61
C LEU A 722 7.93 -11.11 21.77
N TYR A 723 8.49 -9.97 21.37
CA TYR A 723 7.89 -8.64 21.52
C TYR A 723 6.76 -8.38 20.53
N SER A 724 6.64 -9.19 19.48
CA SER A 724 5.55 -9.16 18.51
C SER A 724 4.87 -10.54 18.40
N SER A 725 4.69 -11.23 19.53
CA SER A 725 4.00 -12.52 19.58
C SER A 725 2.50 -12.34 19.87
N HIS A 726 1.68 -13.32 19.49
CA HIS A 726 0.26 -13.41 19.84
C HIS A 726 -0.05 -13.00 21.30
N ALA A 727 0.75 -13.45 22.28
CA ALA A 727 0.57 -13.11 23.69
C ALA A 727 0.79 -11.61 24.03
N VAL A 728 1.53 -10.87 23.19
CA VAL A 728 1.73 -9.42 23.31
C VAL A 728 0.58 -8.64 22.69
N ARG A 729 0.02 -9.08 21.57
CA ARG A 729 -0.98 -8.30 20.84
C ARG A 729 -2.30 -8.16 21.61
N ASP A 730 -2.89 -6.99 21.47
CA ASP A 730 -4.23 -6.58 21.89
C ASP A 730 -4.50 -5.16 21.31
N PRO A 731 -5.67 -4.54 21.52
CA PRO A 731 -5.98 -3.21 20.97
C PRO A 731 -5.07 -2.05 21.45
N ALA A 732 -4.21 -2.29 22.45
CA ALA A 732 -3.20 -1.34 22.92
C ALA A 732 -1.76 -1.73 22.51
N ASN A 733 -1.61 -2.86 21.80
CA ASN A 733 -0.35 -3.48 21.41
C ASN A 733 -0.44 -4.00 19.94
N THR A 734 -0.77 -3.13 18.99
CA THR A 734 -0.75 -3.39 17.53
C THR A 734 0.69 -3.45 17.00
N VAL A 735 1.42 -4.52 17.31
CA VAL A 735 2.86 -4.68 17.00
C VAL A 735 3.13 -5.74 15.92
N ASP A 736 4.19 -5.55 15.13
CA ASP A 736 4.68 -6.53 14.14
C ASP A 736 6.21 -6.67 14.27
N ARG A 737 6.77 -7.72 13.69
CA ARG A 737 8.21 -8.02 13.58
C ARG A 737 8.91 -7.25 12.47
N PHE A 738 8.19 -6.66 11.51
CA PHE A 738 8.80 -6.04 10.33
C PHE A 738 9.73 -4.85 10.64
N ILE A 739 10.68 -4.60 9.74
CA ILE A 739 11.46 -3.37 9.69
C ILE A 739 11.22 -2.69 8.34
N VAL A 740 10.71 -1.45 8.39
CA VAL A 740 10.65 -0.53 7.23
C VAL A 740 11.50 0.73 7.45
N ALA A 741 11.87 1.01 8.71
CA ALA A 741 12.85 2.02 9.07
C ALA A 741 14.19 1.76 8.38
N SER A 742 14.80 2.80 7.80
CA SER A 742 16.11 2.70 7.16
C SER A 742 17.19 2.54 8.23
N PRO A 743 18.05 1.50 8.18
CA PRO A 743 19.15 1.36 9.13
C PRO A 743 20.08 2.56 9.08
N ALA A 744 20.51 3.06 10.24
CA ALA A 744 21.55 4.08 10.37
C ALA A 744 22.88 3.43 10.81
N LEU A 745 24.01 3.95 10.34
CA LEU A 745 25.35 3.44 10.67
C LEU A 745 26.18 4.49 11.44
N ALA A 746 26.56 4.20 12.69
CA ALA A 746 27.33 5.12 13.54
C ALA A 746 28.19 4.38 14.58
N ASP A 747 29.33 4.93 14.98
CA ASP A 747 30.21 4.34 16.00
C ASP A 747 29.74 4.77 17.41
N LEU A 748 28.84 4.01 18.04
CA LEU A 748 28.22 4.40 19.31
C LEU A 748 29.16 4.25 20.52
N ASP A 749 30.10 3.30 20.47
CA ASP A 749 31.04 3.03 21.58
C ASP A 749 32.49 3.49 21.34
N ALA A 750 32.72 4.22 20.24
CA ALA A 750 34.00 4.79 19.83
C ALA A 750 35.10 3.72 19.63
N ASP A 751 34.74 2.53 19.15
CA ASP A 751 35.67 1.42 18.88
C ASP A 751 36.29 1.47 17.47
N GLY A 752 35.73 2.30 16.58
CA GLY A 752 36.17 2.51 15.20
C GLY A 752 35.46 1.66 14.15
N GLY A 753 34.58 0.74 14.54
CA GLY A 753 33.58 0.12 13.67
C GLY A 753 32.28 0.91 13.64
N LEU A 754 31.37 0.57 12.73
CA LEU A 754 30.03 1.18 12.70
C LEU A 754 28.99 0.20 13.24
N ASP A 755 28.12 0.71 14.10
CA ASP A 755 26.94 0.03 14.60
C ASP A 755 25.75 0.21 13.67
N ILE A 756 24.93 -0.81 13.60
CA ILE A 756 23.71 -0.85 12.81
C ILE A 756 22.53 -0.58 13.74
N ILE A 757 21.91 0.60 13.59
CA ILE A 757 20.84 1.11 14.44
C ILE A 757 19.52 1.08 13.66
N VAL A 758 18.48 0.47 14.24
CA VAL A 758 17.21 0.18 13.55
C VAL A 758 16.01 0.33 14.48
N GLY A 759 14.99 1.06 14.05
CA GLY A 759 13.65 1.02 14.65
C GLY A 759 12.81 -0.11 14.06
N ALA A 760 12.00 -0.80 14.87
CA ALA A 760 11.16 -1.91 14.42
C ALA A 760 9.69 -1.77 14.86
N ALA A 761 8.79 -2.42 14.12
CA ALA A 761 7.35 -2.40 14.39
C ALA A 761 6.93 -3.07 15.73
N ASP A 762 7.89 -3.60 16.49
CA ASP A 762 7.72 -4.22 17.81
C ASP A 762 7.91 -3.21 18.97
N ARG A 763 8.04 -1.90 18.66
CA ARG A 763 8.35 -0.77 19.57
C ARG A 763 9.78 -0.66 20.06
N HIS A 764 10.72 -1.35 19.43
CA HIS A 764 12.10 -1.33 19.88
C HIS A 764 13.03 -0.63 18.92
N LEU A 765 13.96 0.12 19.51
CA LEU A 765 15.20 0.52 18.86
C LEU A 765 16.26 -0.55 19.17
N TYR A 766 16.81 -1.15 18.12
CA TYR A 766 17.88 -2.14 18.17
C TYR A 766 19.22 -1.53 17.75
N ALA A 767 20.31 -2.08 18.30
CA ALA A 767 21.67 -1.78 17.85
C ALA A 767 22.54 -3.05 17.87
N TRP A 768 23.29 -3.28 16.79
CA TRP A 768 24.28 -4.36 16.67
C TRP A 768 25.62 -3.83 16.16
N ASP A 769 26.73 -4.45 16.57
CA ASP A 769 28.04 -4.18 15.97
C ASP A 769 28.11 -4.68 14.52
N GLY A 770 29.10 -4.21 13.75
CA GLY A 770 29.36 -4.66 12.38
C GLY A 770 29.72 -6.15 12.21
N ARG A 771 29.66 -6.95 13.27
CA ARG A 771 29.83 -8.42 13.29
C ARG A 771 28.56 -9.15 13.74
N GLY A 772 27.45 -8.44 13.93
CA GLY A 772 26.14 -8.97 14.31
C GLY A 772 25.96 -9.25 15.81
N ASN A 773 26.83 -8.76 16.69
CA ASN A 773 26.63 -8.88 18.14
C ASN A 773 25.73 -7.74 18.65
N PRO A 774 24.69 -8.00 19.47
CA PRO A 774 23.85 -6.95 20.02
C PRO A 774 24.66 -6.04 20.96
N ARG A 775 24.53 -4.71 20.80
CA ARG A 775 25.25 -3.75 21.64
C ARG A 775 24.64 -3.72 23.06
N PRO A 776 25.46 -3.65 24.13
CA PRO A 776 24.96 -3.64 25.50
C PRO A 776 24.01 -2.46 25.77
N GLY A 777 22.83 -2.75 26.31
CA GLY A 777 21.81 -1.73 26.62
C GLY A 777 20.65 -1.71 25.63
N PHE A 778 20.82 -2.35 24.47
CA PHE A 778 19.80 -2.54 23.44
C PHE A 778 19.24 -3.98 23.46
N PRO A 779 18.00 -4.22 22.96
CA PRO A 779 17.05 -3.22 22.46
C PRO A 779 16.47 -2.32 23.56
N VAL A 780 16.04 -1.11 23.17
CA VAL A 780 15.31 -0.17 24.04
C VAL A 780 13.83 -0.15 23.62
N LEU A 781 12.92 -0.39 24.56
CA LEU A 781 11.48 -0.18 24.37
C LEU A 781 11.19 1.33 24.34
N VAL A 782 10.65 1.81 23.22
CA VAL A 782 10.35 3.23 23.00
C VAL A 782 8.87 3.47 23.23
N VAL A 783 8.53 4.05 24.40
CA VAL A 783 7.14 4.31 24.82
C VAL A 783 7.07 5.33 25.96
N ASP A 784 6.00 6.14 26.03
CA ASP A 784 5.85 7.15 27.09
C ASP A 784 5.47 6.47 28.40
N ALA A 785 6.46 6.09 29.20
CA ALA A 785 6.28 5.46 30.50
C ALA A 785 5.41 6.30 31.48
N SER A 786 5.26 7.62 31.26
CA SER A 786 4.34 8.44 32.04
C SER A 786 2.86 8.13 31.75
N ARG A 787 2.58 7.46 30.63
CA ARG A 787 1.24 7.07 30.15
C ARG A 787 0.88 5.62 30.42
N LEU A 788 1.86 4.80 30.80
CA LEU A 788 1.64 3.38 31.08
C LEU A 788 1.30 3.12 32.56
N ALA A 789 0.41 2.16 32.77
CA ALA A 789 0.09 1.59 34.08
C ALA A 789 1.08 0.47 34.47
N SER A 790 1.51 -0.32 33.49
CA SER A 790 2.53 -1.37 33.61
C SER A 790 3.17 -1.70 32.26
N ILE A 791 4.35 -2.31 32.32
CA ILE A 791 5.05 -2.96 31.20
C ILE A 791 5.39 -4.38 31.69
N ASP A 792 5.15 -5.41 30.89
CA ASP A 792 5.64 -6.75 31.22
C ASP A 792 7.17 -6.82 31.07
N PRO A 793 7.94 -7.24 32.09
CA PRO A 793 9.40 -7.20 32.06
C PRO A 793 10.04 -8.32 31.20
N SER A 794 9.24 -9.16 30.55
CA SER A 794 9.71 -10.28 29.71
C SER A 794 9.24 -10.17 28.26
N THR A 795 7.97 -9.80 28.04
CA THR A 795 7.39 -9.64 26.70
C THR A 795 7.27 -8.19 26.25
N HIS A 796 7.55 -7.24 27.14
CA HIS A 796 7.42 -5.79 26.91
C HIS A 796 6.00 -5.31 26.52
N LYS A 797 4.99 -6.19 26.56
CA LYS A 797 3.57 -5.85 26.44
C LYS A 797 3.23 -4.70 27.39
N VAL A 798 2.68 -3.62 26.85
CA VAL A 798 2.32 -2.45 27.64
C VAL A 798 0.87 -2.51 28.08
N THR A 799 0.58 -1.94 29.25
CA THR A 799 -0.78 -1.67 29.70
C THR A 799 -0.91 -0.16 29.82
N PRO A 800 -1.60 0.55 28.90
CA PRO A 800 -1.78 1.98 29.00
C PRO A 800 -2.68 2.35 30.18
N LYS A 801 -2.56 3.59 30.66
CA LYS A 801 -3.59 4.20 31.52
C LYS A 801 -4.89 4.39 30.71
N PRO A 802 -6.07 4.42 31.34
CA PRO A 802 -7.33 4.58 30.63
C PRO A 802 -7.34 5.81 29.72
N GLY A 803 -7.65 5.61 28.43
CA GLY A 803 -7.68 6.67 27.41
C GLY A 803 -6.31 7.21 27.01
N ALA A 804 -5.19 6.54 27.33
CA ALA A 804 -3.87 7.07 27.07
C ALA A 804 -3.38 6.83 25.63
N LEU A 805 -3.18 5.58 25.20
CA LEU A 805 -2.45 5.23 23.96
C LEU A 805 -3.37 4.64 22.88
N ARG A 806 -3.15 5.06 21.64
CA ARG A 806 -3.46 4.35 20.38
C ARG A 806 -2.20 4.35 19.51
N GLY A 807 -2.12 3.47 18.51
CA GLY A 807 -0.90 3.35 17.70
C GLY A 807 0.32 2.81 18.48
N SER A 808 1.32 2.30 17.76
CA SER A 808 2.10 1.17 18.32
C SER A 808 3.39 0.78 17.60
N LYS A 809 3.65 1.24 16.38
CA LYS A 809 4.78 0.78 15.57
C LYS A 809 5.93 1.80 15.62
N ILE A 810 7.12 1.39 15.19
CA ILE A 810 8.18 2.31 14.76
C ILE A 810 8.44 2.00 13.29
N ILE A 811 7.97 2.89 12.42
CA ILE A 811 8.32 2.88 11.00
C ILE A 811 9.41 3.91 10.66
N ASP A 812 9.67 4.83 11.58
CA ASP A 812 10.65 5.91 11.47
C ASP A 812 12.10 5.41 11.42
N SER A 813 12.87 6.00 10.51
CA SER A 813 14.32 5.82 10.44
C SER A 813 14.99 6.66 11.54
N PRO A 814 15.88 6.10 12.38
CA PRO A 814 16.58 6.87 13.41
C PRO A 814 17.46 7.98 12.79
N ALA A 815 17.69 9.04 13.56
CA ALA A 815 18.73 10.04 13.30
C ALA A 815 19.82 9.95 14.38
N VAL A 816 21.07 10.25 14.03
CA VAL A 816 22.22 10.07 14.94
C VAL A 816 23.14 11.28 14.95
N GLY A 817 23.46 11.78 16.14
CA GLY A 817 24.35 12.92 16.35
C GLY A 817 24.52 13.25 17.83
N ASP A 818 25.62 13.91 18.20
CA ASP A 818 25.85 14.43 19.55
C ASP A 818 24.86 15.59 19.81
N LEU A 819 23.77 15.30 20.53
CA LEU A 819 22.65 16.23 20.68
C LEU A 819 22.85 17.10 21.92
N ASP A 820 23.24 16.51 23.07
CA ASP A 820 23.47 17.27 24.30
C ASP A 820 24.91 17.84 24.47
N HIS A 821 25.78 17.55 23.49
CA HIS A 821 27.16 18.03 23.39
C HIS A 821 28.07 17.51 24.52
N ASP A 822 27.81 16.29 25.02
CA ASP A 822 28.69 15.59 25.98
C ASP A 822 29.91 14.92 25.32
N GLY A 823 29.91 14.79 23.99
CA GLY A 823 30.96 14.14 23.19
C GLY A 823 30.68 12.68 22.84
N THR A 824 29.47 12.18 23.07
CA THR A 824 28.98 10.88 22.60
C THR A 824 27.81 11.06 21.61
N LEU A 825 27.40 10.00 20.91
CA LEU A 825 26.34 10.09 19.89
C LEU A 825 24.97 9.73 20.47
N ASP A 826 24.01 10.64 20.37
CA ASP A 826 22.62 10.37 20.71
C ASP A 826 21.83 9.85 19.50
N ILE A 827 20.72 9.16 19.76
CA ILE A 827 19.82 8.61 18.75
C ILE A 827 18.43 9.21 18.90
N VAL A 828 17.91 9.83 17.85
CA VAL A 828 16.57 10.44 17.82
C VAL A 828 15.63 9.59 16.95
N VAL A 829 14.44 9.24 17.46
CA VAL A 829 13.48 8.38 16.75
C VAL A 829 12.04 8.74 17.12
N GLY A 830 11.16 8.83 16.10
CA GLY A 830 9.72 8.99 16.29
C GLY A 830 9.01 7.65 16.45
N THR A 831 7.71 7.70 16.73
CA THR A 831 6.88 6.52 16.94
C THR A 831 5.49 6.75 16.40
N ASN A 832 4.80 5.70 15.96
CA ASN A 832 3.38 5.76 15.64
C ASN A 832 2.49 5.81 16.90
N GLU A 833 2.99 6.25 18.06
CA GLU A 833 2.17 6.42 19.26
C GLU A 833 1.25 7.64 19.12
N GLU A 834 0.01 7.54 19.61
CA GLU A 834 -0.96 8.62 19.62
C GLU A 834 -1.65 8.73 20.98
N TYR A 835 -1.70 9.94 21.51
CA TYR A 835 -2.18 10.24 22.86
C TYR A 835 -3.36 11.22 22.85
N ASP A 836 -4.49 10.81 23.44
CA ASP A 836 -5.69 11.65 23.64
C ASP A 836 -5.41 12.73 24.71
N GLU A 837 -4.85 13.84 24.26
CA GLU A 837 -4.53 15.00 25.08
C GLU A 837 -4.36 16.27 24.24
N PRO A 838 -4.50 17.47 24.84
CA PRO A 838 -4.40 18.74 24.11
C PRO A 838 -3.11 18.86 23.28
N PRO A 839 -3.20 19.19 21.97
CA PRO A 839 -2.04 19.24 21.07
C PRO A 839 -1.00 20.27 21.49
N ASN A 840 0.28 19.90 21.45
CA ASN A 840 1.41 20.74 21.84
C ASN A 840 1.89 21.66 20.70
N PHE A 841 1.01 22.49 20.15
CA PHE A 841 1.43 23.58 19.24
C PHE A 841 0.72 24.90 19.55
N SER A 842 1.37 25.98 19.17
CA SER A 842 0.82 27.33 19.09
C SER A 842 1.17 27.91 17.74
N LEU A 843 0.15 28.17 16.93
CA LEU A 843 0.28 28.68 15.58
C LEU A 843 0.39 30.21 15.59
N THR A 844 1.12 30.77 14.62
CA THR A 844 1.31 32.23 14.49
C THR A 844 0.08 32.97 13.98
N SER A 845 -0.95 32.25 13.52
CA SER A 845 -2.11 32.76 12.80
C SER A 845 -3.46 32.36 13.43
N GLY A 846 -4.45 33.24 13.23
CA GLY A 846 -5.81 33.08 13.75
C GLY A 846 -6.73 32.18 12.90
N THR A 847 -6.42 31.98 11.62
CA THR A 847 -7.20 31.11 10.71
C THR A 847 -7.04 29.65 11.07
N ALA A 848 -5.80 29.15 11.13
CA ALA A 848 -5.52 27.79 11.61
C ALA A 848 -5.99 27.56 13.07
N SER A 849 -5.93 28.60 13.91
CA SER A 849 -6.48 28.54 15.27
C SER A 849 -8.01 28.36 15.32
N ALA A 850 -8.75 28.79 14.29
CA ALA A 850 -10.20 28.57 14.21
C ALA A 850 -10.52 27.11 13.85
N LEU A 851 -9.72 26.50 12.97
CA LEU A 851 -9.88 25.10 12.57
C LEU A 851 -9.60 24.12 13.72
N ALA A 852 -8.53 24.33 14.49
CA ALA A 852 -8.22 23.50 15.65
C ALA A 852 -9.33 23.50 16.73
N ASN A 853 -10.29 24.44 16.62
CA ASN A 853 -11.48 24.56 17.46
C ASN A 853 -12.79 24.20 16.73
N SER A 854 -12.72 23.64 15.51
CA SER A 854 -13.91 23.33 14.68
C SER A 854 -14.75 22.18 15.22
N GLY A 855 -14.13 21.22 15.91
CA GLY A 855 -14.77 19.97 16.34
C GLY A 855 -15.02 18.96 15.22
N LEU A 856 -14.51 19.20 14.01
CA LEU A 856 -14.56 18.27 12.87
C LEU A 856 -13.35 17.34 12.81
N LEU A 857 -12.24 17.73 13.43
CA LEU A 857 -10.99 16.96 13.48
C LEU A 857 -10.74 16.41 14.89
N SER A 858 -9.94 15.34 15.00
CA SER A 858 -9.55 14.70 16.26
C SER A 858 -8.07 14.93 16.60
N PRO A 859 -7.65 16.15 17.01
CA PRO A 859 -6.25 16.46 17.27
C PRO A 859 -5.72 15.74 18.52
N ALA A 860 -4.46 15.33 18.46
CA ALA A 860 -3.80 14.54 19.50
C ALA A 860 -2.30 14.93 19.64
N ASN A 861 -1.52 14.12 20.36
CA ASN A 861 -0.06 14.20 20.32
C ASN A 861 0.56 12.83 20.11
N SER A 862 1.61 12.78 19.31
CA SER A 862 2.58 11.68 19.27
C SER A 862 3.79 11.97 20.17
N ARG A 863 4.86 11.18 20.03
CA ARG A 863 6.09 11.23 20.82
C ARG A 863 7.33 11.08 19.95
N LEU A 864 8.23 12.06 20.09
CA LEU A 864 9.61 11.97 19.62
C LEU A 864 10.52 11.67 20.81
N TYR A 865 11.47 10.76 20.64
CA TYR A 865 12.43 10.35 21.66
C TYR A 865 13.85 10.71 21.24
N ALA A 866 14.69 11.04 22.21
CA ALA A 866 16.13 11.09 22.05
C ALA A 866 16.75 10.20 23.13
N LEU A 867 17.70 9.35 22.73
CA LEU A 867 18.29 8.26 23.51
C LEU A 867 19.81 8.39 23.58
N HIS A 868 20.38 8.04 24.75
CA HIS A 868 21.83 7.96 24.95
C HIS A 868 22.45 6.75 24.21
N ASN A 869 23.73 6.87 23.87
CA ASN A 869 24.50 5.85 23.15
C ASN A 869 24.53 4.46 23.81
N ASP A 870 24.41 4.37 25.15
CA ASP A 870 24.43 3.13 25.93
C ASP A 870 23.05 2.61 26.36
N GLY A 871 21.97 3.23 25.86
CA GLY A 871 20.60 2.74 25.97
C GLY A 871 20.19 2.45 27.42
N ASN A 872 19.65 1.24 27.68
CA ASN A 872 19.17 0.87 29.02
C ASN A 872 20.28 0.77 30.09
N ASN A 873 21.57 0.83 29.72
CA ASN A 873 22.66 0.90 30.70
C ASN A 873 22.84 2.31 31.28
N HIS A 874 22.29 3.33 30.64
CA HIS A 874 22.49 4.72 31.05
C HIS A 874 21.98 4.99 32.47
N ALA A 875 22.71 5.82 33.21
CA ALA A 875 22.47 6.10 34.62
C ALA A 875 21.27 7.04 34.87
N GLY A 876 20.06 6.57 34.58
CA GLY A 876 18.81 7.32 34.71
C GLY A 876 17.65 6.72 33.91
N GLY A 877 17.96 5.81 32.99
CA GLY A 877 17.07 5.37 31.91
C GLY A 877 17.65 5.79 30.55
N PRO A 878 17.16 5.21 29.44
CA PRO A 878 17.77 5.37 28.12
C PRO A 878 17.56 6.74 27.48
N PHE A 879 16.64 7.56 28.00
CA PHE A 879 16.21 8.81 27.37
C PHE A 879 16.91 10.04 27.96
N LEU A 880 17.27 10.97 27.07
CA LEU A 880 17.84 12.27 27.39
C LEU A 880 16.91 13.12 28.28
N ALA A 881 17.50 14.03 29.04
CA ALA A 881 16.75 14.91 29.93
C ALA A 881 15.85 15.89 29.12
N GLY A 882 14.54 15.82 29.35
CA GLY A 882 13.53 16.61 28.61
C GLY A 882 12.69 15.77 27.65
N TRP A 883 13.12 14.55 27.35
CA TRP A 883 12.48 13.64 26.40
C TRP A 883 11.62 12.56 27.11
N PRO A 884 10.59 11.99 26.44
CA PRO A 884 10.13 12.31 25.09
C PRO A 884 9.37 13.64 24.99
N VAL A 885 9.42 14.22 23.78
CA VAL A 885 8.73 15.47 23.42
C VAL A 885 7.38 15.15 22.79
N LYS A 886 6.37 15.97 23.09
CA LYS A 886 5.04 15.88 22.45
C LYS A 886 5.05 16.60 21.10
N ILE A 887 4.78 15.85 20.04
CA ILE A 887 4.55 16.38 18.69
C ILE A 887 3.04 16.36 18.44
N GLY A 888 2.44 17.52 18.16
CA GLY A 888 0.99 17.64 17.98
C GLY A 888 0.57 17.35 16.54
N LEU A 889 -0.54 16.63 16.39
CA LEU A 889 -1.13 16.25 15.11
C LEU A 889 -2.60 16.69 15.03
N ILE A 890 -3.10 16.95 13.81
CA ILE A 890 -4.41 17.57 13.60
C ILE A 890 -5.56 16.57 13.59
N ASN A 891 -5.33 15.33 13.16
CA ASN A 891 -6.31 14.25 13.20
C ASN A 891 -5.61 12.90 13.43
N ARG A 892 -5.93 12.24 14.53
CA ARG A 892 -5.42 10.90 14.90
C ARG A 892 -6.08 9.78 14.08
N GLU A 893 -5.47 8.59 14.08
CA GLU A 893 -6.00 7.39 13.42
C GLU A 893 -6.36 7.66 11.94
N LEU A 894 -5.49 8.40 11.23
CA LEU A 894 -5.75 8.82 9.84
C LEU A 894 -5.72 7.63 8.89
N LEU A 895 -4.63 6.84 8.90
CA LEU A 895 -4.49 5.58 8.17
C LEU A 895 -3.60 4.61 8.97
N PRO A 896 -4.00 3.35 9.19
CA PRO A 896 -3.23 2.41 10.00
C PRO A 896 -1.83 2.19 9.42
N VAL A 897 -0.82 2.10 10.30
CA VAL A 897 0.61 2.00 9.97
C VAL A 897 1.21 3.25 9.31
N VAL A 898 0.68 3.72 8.18
CA VAL A 898 1.31 4.76 7.34
C VAL A 898 0.85 6.18 7.65
N GLY A 899 -0.24 6.36 8.39
CA GLY A 899 -0.80 7.64 8.83
C GLY A 899 -1.21 7.59 10.31
N GLU A 900 -0.25 7.26 11.18
CA GLU A 900 -0.40 7.26 12.64
C GLU A 900 0.83 7.91 13.28
N GLY A 901 0.64 8.84 14.21
CA GLY A 901 1.71 9.38 15.06
C GLY A 901 2.83 10.10 14.30
N ILE A 902 4.10 9.74 14.54
CA ILE A 902 5.24 10.19 13.72
C ILE A 902 5.60 9.08 12.73
N ASN A 903 5.43 9.41 11.45
CA ASN A 903 5.93 8.69 10.27
C ASN A 903 7.00 9.50 9.51
N ALA A 904 7.48 10.58 10.13
CA ALA A 904 8.40 11.56 9.60
C ALA A 904 9.76 11.45 10.29
N SER A 905 10.58 10.50 9.82
CA SER A 905 11.93 10.24 10.32
C SER A 905 12.70 11.54 10.62
N PRO A 906 13.13 11.79 11.86
CA PRO A 906 13.67 13.09 12.27
C PRO A 906 14.94 13.47 11.50
N ALA A 907 15.18 14.76 11.32
CA ALA A 907 16.38 15.30 10.70
C ALA A 907 17.16 16.17 11.71
N LEU A 908 18.49 16.11 11.69
CA LEU A 908 19.38 16.89 12.57
C LEU A 908 20.13 17.96 11.78
N ALA A 909 20.23 19.17 12.33
CA ALA A 909 21.09 20.24 11.84
C ALA A 909 21.46 21.25 12.93
N ASP A 910 22.72 21.70 13.00
CA ASP A 910 23.10 22.98 13.63
C ASP A 910 22.51 24.14 12.81
N VAL A 911 21.40 24.72 13.27
CA VAL A 911 20.62 25.73 12.52
C VAL A 911 21.10 27.16 12.77
N ASP A 912 21.65 27.46 13.95
CA ASP A 912 22.12 28.81 14.30
C ASP A 912 23.65 29.00 14.34
N GLY A 913 24.41 27.93 14.15
CA GLY A 913 25.86 27.93 14.04
C GLY A 913 26.58 27.97 15.39
N ASP A 914 25.91 27.55 16.47
CA ASP A 914 26.51 27.49 17.81
C ASP A 914 27.27 26.16 18.09
N GLY A 915 27.09 25.16 17.23
CA GLY A 915 27.72 23.84 17.31
C GLY A 915 26.89 22.78 18.03
N THR A 916 25.66 23.10 18.45
CA THR A 916 24.65 22.15 18.95
C THR A 916 23.73 21.73 17.80
N LEU A 917 23.14 20.53 17.86
CA LEU A 917 22.17 20.09 16.85
C LEU A 917 20.73 20.46 17.26
N GLU A 918 19.96 20.99 16.32
CA GLU A 918 18.49 21.04 16.38
C GLU A 918 17.87 19.84 15.66
N VAL A 919 16.66 19.46 16.10
CA VAL A 919 15.84 18.40 15.48
C VAL A 919 14.67 19.00 14.70
N GLY A 920 14.62 18.75 13.40
CA GLY A 920 13.45 18.97 12.54
C GLY A 920 12.55 17.73 12.51
N VAL A 921 11.25 17.90 12.79
CA VAL A 921 10.26 16.79 12.83
C VAL A 921 8.83 17.30 12.62
N PHE A 922 7.92 16.43 12.19
CA PHE A 922 6.47 16.65 12.18
C PHE A 922 5.75 15.33 12.49
N ALA A 923 4.43 15.36 12.61
CA ALA A 923 3.60 14.16 12.71
C ALA A 923 2.98 13.84 11.35
N ASP A 924 2.35 12.67 11.23
CA ASP A 924 1.57 12.20 10.08
C ASP A 924 0.71 13.27 9.40
N ALA A 925 0.05 14.13 10.19
CA ALA A 925 -0.55 15.38 9.73
C ALA A 925 -0.40 16.45 10.83
N GLY A 926 0.53 17.39 10.68
CA GLY A 926 0.80 18.38 11.73
C GLY A 926 1.72 19.54 11.33
N PRO A 927 1.83 20.58 12.17
CA PRO A 927 2.81 21.64 11.95
C PRO A 927 4.24 21.12 12.13
N ALA A 928 5.19 21.61 11.32
CA ALA A 928 6.59 21.27 11.48
C ALA A 928 7.21 21.93 12.73
N TYR A 929 8.01 21.15 13.46
CA TYR A 929 8.72 21.55 14.67
C TYR A 929 10.22 21.73 14.37
N LEU A 930 10.83 22.65 15.09
CA LEU A 930 12.28 22.70 15.28
C LEU A 930 12.53 22.67 16.79
N LEU A 931 13.23 21.65 17.28
CA LEU A 931 13.49 21.40 18.69
C LEU A 931 14.97 21.53 19.00
N LYS A 932 15.28 21.97 20.22
CA LYS A 932 16.63 21.99 20.79
C LYS A 932 16.96 20.66 21.45
N ALA A 933 18.23 20.49 21.80
CA ALA A 933 18.73 19.35 22.57
C ALA A 933 17.93 19.02 23.85
N ASP A 934 17.44 20.04 24.58
CA ASP A 934 16.63 19.87 25.79
C ASP A 934 15.14 19.53 25.51
N GLY A 935 14.80 19.25 24.25
CA GLY A 935 13.45 18.96 23.78
C GLY A 935 12.55 20.21 23.64
N SER A 936 13.02 21.40 24.01
CA SER A 936 12.20 22.62 23.90
C SER A 936 12.14 23.16 22.47
N SER A 937 11.04 23.82 22.11
CA SER A 937 10.92 24.48 20.79
C SER A 937 11.99 25.58 20.62
N PHE A 938 12.67 25.53 19.48
CA PHE A 938 13.63 26.55 19.05
C PHE A 938 13.04 27.96 19.03
N TYR A 939 11.76 28.07 18.62
CA TYR A 939 11.00 29.32 18.56
C TYR A 939 10.40 29.75 19.91
N GLY A 940 10.57 28.93 20.96
CA GLY A 940 10.05 29.13 22.32
C GLY A 940 8.58 28.73 22.49
N ALA A 941 8.03 28.96 23.69
CA ALA A 941 6.64 28.66 24.01
C ALA A 941 5.71 29.89 23.86
N ASP A 942 4.40 29.65 23.71
CA ASP A 942 3.41 30.70 23.92
C ASP A 942 3.27 31.03 25.43
N PRO A 943 3.38 32.30 25.84
CA PRO A 943 3.36 32.66 27.26
C PRO A 943 1.99 32.53 27.93
N ASN A 944 0.91 32.28 27.18
CA ASN A 944 -0.45 32.14 27.68
C ASN A 944 -0.87 30.66 27.79
N THR A 945 -0.48 29.81 26.84
CA THR A 945 -0.85 28.38 26.82
C THR A 945 0.27 27.46 27.31
N GLY A 946 1.54 27.86 27.15
CA GLY A 946 2.71 27.00 27.38
C GLY A 946 3.05 26.08 26.20
N ASN A 947 2.20 26.03 25.16
CA ASN A 947 2.42 25.19 23.98
C ASN A 947 3.63 25.70 23.17
N TYR A 948 4.27 24.78 22.45
CA TYR A 948 5.42 25.10 21.60
C TYR A 948 5.03 25.95 20.39
N ARG A 949 5.80 26.99 20.10
CA ARG A 949 5.72 27.68 18.81
C ARG A 949 6.37 26.77 17.75
N VAL A 950 5.75 26.71 16.60
CA VAL A 950 6.09 25.81 15.49
C VAL A 950 6.39 26.63 14.23
N MET A 951 6.83 25.97 13.17
CA MET A 951 6.96 26.62 11.86
C MET A 951 5.59 27.13 11.39
N ALA A 952 5.59 28.17 10.56
CA ALA A 952 4.38 28.84 10.10
C ALA A 952 3.56 27.92 9.19
N THR A 953 2.25 27.90 9.40
CA THR A 953 1.27 27.18 8.57
C THR A 953 0.49 28.12 7.64
N ASP A 954 0.78 29.42 7.72
CA ASP A 954 0.09 30.52 7.03
C ASP A 954 1.13 31.56 6.57
N GLY A 955 0.78 32.39 5.59
CA GLY A 955 1.51 33.63 5.28
C GLY A 955 2.50 33.52 4.10
N TYR A 956 2.10 32.87 3.02
CA TYR A 956 2.91 32.59 1.83
C TYR A 956 2.48 33.43 0.60
N PRO A 957 3.04 34.65 0.42
CA PRO A 957 2.52 35.62 -0.55
C PRO A 957 2.77 35.29 -2.04
N ALA A 958 3.57 34.26 -2.36
CA ALA A 958 3.85 33.82 -3.73
C ALA A 958 3.79 32.29 -3.93
N SER A 959 3.06 31.57 -3.07
CA SER A 959 2.64 30.19 -3.37
C SER A 959 1.78 30.16 -4.66
N ASN A 960 1.79 29.02 -5.35
CA ASN A 960 0.88 28.71 -6.44
C ASN A 960 -0.40 27.98 -5.99
N SER A 961 -0.45 27.47 -4.75
CA SER A 961 -1.66 26.83 -4.20
C SER A 961 -2.65 27.86 -3.64
N PRO A 962 -3.97 27.65 -3.85
CA PRO A 962 -5.03 28.37 -3.14
C PRO A 962 -5.41 27.77 -1.78
N ASP A 963 -4.99 26.54 -1.44
CA ASP A 963 -5.36 25.86 -0.19
C ASP A 963 -4.54 26.39 1.00
N THR A 964 -5.22 26.64 2.11
CA THR A 964 -4.65 27.37 3.25
C THR A 964 -5.48 27.23 4.53
N PRO A 965 -4.85 27.07 5.72
CA PRO A 965 -3.43 26.87 6.02
C PRO A 965 -2.83 25.58 5.42
N SER A 966 -1.50 25.51 5.36
CA SER A 966 -0.71 24.34 4.94
C SER A 966 0.06 23.76 6.14
N PHE A 967 0.11 22.43 6.24
CA PHE A 967 0.76 21.68 7.33
C PHE A 967 1.68 20.60 6.75
N ALA A 968 2.71 20.17 7.47
CA ALA A 968 3.53 19.04 7.03
C ALA A 968 2.78 17.72 7.21
N ALA A 969 2.92 16.76 6.30
CA ALA A 969 2.15 15.53 6.33
C ALA A 969 2.80 14.36 5.58
N LEU A 970 2.64 13.14 6.10
CA LEU A 970 2.82 11.86 5.41
C LEU A 970 4.18 11.61 4.73
N GLY A 971 5.31 12.06 5.28
CA GLY A 971 6.64 11.74 4.74
C GLY A 971 7.79 12.31 5.56
N GLU A 972 9.00 12.43 5.00
CA GLU A 972 10.21 12.85 5.72
C GLU A 972 10.64 14.30 5.42
N GLY A 973 11.35 14.94 6.36
CA GLY A 973 11.92 16.27 6.19
C GLY A 973 13.43 16.27 5.87
N ALA A 974 13.90 17.33 5.22
CA ALA A 974 15.32 17.55 4.90
C ALA A 974 15.77 18.99 5.24
N PHE A 975 17.05 19.16 5.56
CA PHE A 975 17.70 20.47 5.70
C PHE A 975 18.60 20.80 4.50
N GLY A 976 18.65 22.06 4.09
CA GLY A 976 19.59 22.51 3.06
C GLY A 976 19.59 24.02 2.77
N ALA A 977 20.72 24.52 2.27
CA ALA A 977 20.98 25.95 2.04
C ALA A 977 20.43 26.47 0.69
N LEU A 978 19.10 26.48 0.54
CA LEU A 978 18.40 26.87 -0.70
C LEU A 978 18.60 28.35 -1.12
N ALA A 979 18.64 29.28 -0.16
CA ALA A 979 18.64 30.72 -0.46
C ALA A 979 20.05 31.32 -0.64
N ALA A 980 21.00 30.84 0.16
CA ALA A 980 22.41 31.22 0.17
C ALA A 980 23.19 30.18 0.99
N PRO A 981 24.49 29.93 0.72
CA PRO A 981 25.28 28.97 1.48
C PRO A 981 25.25 29.23 2.99
N GLY A 982 24.94 28.18 3.76
CA GLY A 982 24.81 28.23 5.23
C GLY A 982 23.52 28.88 5.76
N ALA A 983 22.61 29.34 4.89
CA ALA A 983 21.29 29.80 5.30
C ALA A 983 20.29 28.64 5.19
N LEU A 984 20.26 27.77 6.20
CA LEU A 984 19.47 26.53 6.17
C LEU A 984 17.97 26.82 6.09
N ALA A 985 17.32 26.08 5.19
CA ALA A 985 15.90 25.86 5.16
C ALA A 985 15.59 24.42 5.62
N PHE A 986 14.39 24.23 6.14
CA PHE A 986 13.78 22.90 6.32
C PHE A 986 12.70 22.74 5.23
N THR A 987 12.65 21.59 4.58
CA THR A 987 11.64 21.27 3.55
C THR A 987 11.04 19.90 3.83
N ALA A 988 9.76 19.73 3.53
CA ALA A 988 9.02 18.50 3.80
C ALA A 988 7.78 18.40 2.90
N PRO A 989 7.25 17.18 2.68
CA PRO A 989 5.85 16.96 2.32
C PRO A 989 4.89 17.76 3.20
N ALA A 990 3.85 18.29 2.57
CA ALA A 990 2.84 19.10 3.20
C ALA A 990 1.50 18.95 2.47
N THR A 991 0.42 19.40 3.11
CA THR A 991 -0.92 19.37 2.54
C THR A 991 -1.71 20.59 2.99
N GLY A 992 -2.69 20.98 2.18
CA GLY A 992 -3.64 22.03 2.50
C GLY A 992 -4.71 21.62 3.51
N LEU A 993 -5.58 22.57 3.85
CA LEU A 993 -6.72 22.31 4.73
C LEU A 993 -7.85 21.60 3.98
N GLY A 994 -8.05 21.90 2.70
CA GLY A 994 -9.01 21.21 1.84
C GLY A 994 -8.83 19.69 1.91
N ARG A 995 -7.58 19.18 1.85
CA ARG A 995 -7.30 17.73 1.93
C ARG A 995 -7.69 17.14 3.29
N ALA A 996 -7.31 17.80 4.38
CA ALA A 996 -7.72 17.39 5.73
C ALA A 996 -9.24 17.48 5.98
N LEU A 997 -9.97 18.30 5.20
CA LEU A 997 -11.43 18.34 5.20
C LEU A 997 -12.06 17.28 4.29
N ALA A 998 -11.44 16.96 3.14
CA ALA A 998 -11.91 15.91 2.23
C ALA A 998 -12.00 14.55 2.94
N VAL A 999 -10.97 14.19 3.72
CA VAL A 999 -10.95 12.96 4.54
C VAL A 999 -12.15 12.86 5.51
N VAL A 1000 -12.61 13.97 6.10
CA VAL A 1000 -13.71 13.98 7.09
C VAL A 1000 -15.08 14.36 6.51
N LEU A 1001 -15.14 14.79 5.25
CA LEU A 1001 -16.33 15.13 4.48
C LEU A 1001 -16.22 14.59 3.04
N PRO A 1002 -16.02 13.28 2.84
CA PRO A 1002 -15.77 12.69 1.52
C PRO A 1002 -16.95 12.92 0.54
N GLU A 1003 -18.18 13.01 1.04
CA GLU A 1003 -19.35 13.32 0.22
C GLU A 1003 -19.38 14.73 -0.40
N GLU A 1004 -18.62 15.70 0.14
CA GLU A 1004 -18.66 17.10 -0.31
C GLU A 1004 -17.67 17.39 -1.46
N GLN A 1005 -16.73 16.47 -1.76
CA GLN A 1005 -15.72 16.60 -2.83
C GLN A 1005 -15.02 17.97 -2.80
N VAL A 1006 -14.46 18.31 -1.62
CA VAL A 1006 -13.84 19.61 -1.34
C VAL A 1006 -12.58 19.80 -2.19
N ASN A 1007 -12.47 20.91 -2.92
CA ASN A 1007 -11.23 21.28 -3.61
C ASN A 1007 -10.07 21.31 -2.60
N ALA A 1008 -9.08 20.47 -2.83
CA ALA A 1008 -7.92 20.22 -1.99
C ALA A 1008 -6.66 20.19 -2.86
N ASP A 1009 -5.50 20.55 -2.31
CA ASP A 1009 -4.22 20.25 -2.96
C ASP A 1009 -3.11 19.87 -1.97
N ASP A 1010 -2.13 19.14 -2.49
CA ASP A 1010 -0.95 18.66 -1.78
C ASP A 1010 0.27 19.54 -2.10
N HIS A 1011 1.28 19.52 -1.21
CA HIS A 1011 2.35 20.51 -1.19
C HIS A 1011 3.75 19.97 -0.95
N VAL A 1012 4.73 20.63 -1.57
CA VAL A 1012 6.09 20.72 -1.02
C VAL A 1012 6.20 21.96 -0.13
N GLY A 1013 6.40 21.75 1.18
CA GLY A 1013 6.64 22.79 2.18
C GLY A 1013 8.11 23.23 2.25
N GLY A 1014 8.35 24.46 2.70
CA GLY A 1014 9.72 25.00 2.81
C GLY A 1014 9.81 26.24 3.68
N TRP A 1015 10.61 26.18 4.75
CA TRP A 1015 10.73 27.22 5.78
C TRP A 1015 12.18 27.64 6.01
N VAL A 1016 12.42 28.92 6.27
CA VAL A 1016 13.69 29.42 6.82
C VAL A 1016 13.84 28.89 8.24
N ALA A 1017 14.78 27.96 8.47
CA ALA A 1017 14.87 27.21 9.73
C ALA A 1017 15.04 28.13 10.95
N LEU A 1018 15.88 29.17 10.83
CA LEU A 1018 16.13 30.17 11.87
C LEU A 1018 14.89 30.98 12.33
N SER A 1019 13.85 31.13 11.49
CA SER A 1019 12.68 31.96 11.81
C SER A 1019 11.34 31.23 11.72
N GLY A 1020 11.33 29.96 11.32
CA GLY A 1020 10.13 29.16 11.09
C GLY A 1020 9.17 29.78 10.06
N SER A 1021 9.63 30.71 9.24
CA SER A 1021 8.79 31.43 8.26
C SER A 1021 8.95 30.78 6.89
N TYR A 1022 7.86 30.66 6.12
CA TYR A 1022 7.94 30.11 4.76
C TYR A 1022 9.01 30.82 3.90
N LEU A 1023 9.67 30.03 3.05
CA LEU A 1023 10.44 30.56 1.93
C LEU A 1023 9.49 31.33 0.98
N PRO A 1024 9.96 32.36 0.26
CA PRO A 1024 9.07 33.36 -0.35
C PRO A 1024 7.99 32.82 -1.29
N ALA A 1025 8.27 31.69 -1.98
CA ALA A 1025 7.39 31.06 -2.96
C ALA A 1025 6.75 29.75 -2.48
N TYR A 1026 7.04 29.29 -1.27
CA TYR A 1026 6.56 28.03 -0.68
C TYR A 1026 5.32 28.28 0.20
N PRO A 1027 4.42 27.29 0.38
CA PRO A 1027 4.45 25.95 -0.19
C PRO A 1027 4.26 25.94 -1.71
N ARG A 1028 4.66 24.86 -2.38
CA ARG A 1028 4.44 24.62 -3.81
C ARG A 1028 3.41 23.52 -3.99
N HIS A 1029 2.39 23.74 -4.81
CA HIS A 1029 1.48 22.68 -5.27
C HIS A 1029 2.27 21.53 -5.90
N ILE A 1030 1.93 20.30 -5.52
CA ILE A 1030 2.28 19.05 -6.20
C ILE A 1030 0.99 18.24 -6.40
N GLU A 1031 0.98 17.29 -7.33
CA GLU A 1031 -0.27 16.71 -7.85
C GLU A 1031 -0.97 15.74 -6.89
N GLU A 1032 -0.29 15.13 -5.91
CA GLU A 1032 -0.85 14.11 -5.01
C GLU A 1032 0.03 13.92 -3.76
N LEU A 1033 -0.42 13.10 -2.81
CA LEU A 1033 0.28 12.69 -1.59
C LEU A 1033 1.69 12.12 -1.82
N GLN A 1034 2.49 12.19 -0.76
CA GLN A 1034 3.95 11.93 -0.74
C GLN A 1034 4.34 10.88 0.32
N PHE A 1035 3.51 9.85 0.51
CA PHE A 1035 3.72 8.78 1.48
C PHE A 1035 5.16 8.22 1.52
N LEU A 1036 5.75 8.21 2.72
CA LEU A 1036 7.04 7.57 3.05
C LEU A 1036 8.27 8.11 2.28
N THR A 1037 8.07 9.08 1.39
CA THR A 1037 9.12 9.78 0.64
C THR A 1037 9.38 11.16 1.26
N GLY A 1038 10.25 11.94 0.64
CA GLY A 1038 10.57 13.31 1.06
C GLY A 1038 11.59 13.97 0.13
N PRO A 1039 11.89 15.26 0.33
CA PRO A 1039 12.76 16.01 -0.55
C PRO A 1039 14.20 15.52 -0.46
N SER A 1040 14.88 15.52 -1.61
CA SER A 1040 16.34 15.59 -1.68
C SER A 1040 16.74 16.97 -2.16
N ILE A 1041 17.77 17.58 -1.55
CA ILE A 1041 18.20 18.94 -1.85
C ILE A 1041 19.54 18.89 -2.57
N ALA A 1042 19.51 19.04 -3.89
CA ALA A 1042 20.69 18.91 -4.73
C ALA A 1042 20.65 19.77 -5.99
N ARG A 1043 21.80 20.02 -6.60
CA ARG A 1043 21.91 20.70 -7.90
C ARG A 1043 21.56 19.71 -9.02
N VAL A 1044 20.47 20.02 -9.73
CA VAL A 1044 20.04 19.34 -10.98
C VAL A 1044 20.07 20.28 -12.19
N ALA A 1045 20.60 21.49 -12.02
CA ALA A 1045 20.83 22.44 -13.11
C ALA A 1045 22.23 23.07 -13.04
N ALA A 1046 22.62 23.80 -14.08
CA ALA A 1046 23.89 24.52 -14.16
C ALA A 1046 23.91 25.81 -13.31
N THR A 1047 23.53 25.69 -12.03
CA THR A 1047 23.42 26.75 -11.01
C THR A 1047 24.43 26.55 -9.89
N THR A 1048 24.56 27.55 -9.02
CA THR A 1048 25.35 27.45 -7.77
C THR A 1048 24.52 27.16 -6.53
N LEU A 1049 23.19 27.24 -6.64
CA LEU A 1049 22.24 26.90 -5.57
C LEU A 1049 21.46 25.63 -5.98
N PRO A 1050 21.09 24.80 -5.00
CA PRO A 1050 20.38 23.53 -5.22
C PRO A 1050 18.88 23.75 -5.43
N TYR A 1051 18.20 22.65 -5.73
CA TYR A 1051 16.75 22.52 -5.89
C TYR A 1051 16.22 21.53 -4.86
N VAL A 1052 14.97 21.73 -4.44
CA VAL A 1052 14.18 20.72 -3.73
C VAL A 1052 13.65 19.74 -4.79
N VAL A 1053 14.19 18.53 -4.81
CA VAL A 1053 13.85 17.47 -5.76
C VAL A 1053 12.96 16.45 -5.05
N GLU A 1054 11.73 16.31 -5.51
CA GLU A 1054 10.69 15.58 -4.80
C GLU A 1054 9.61 15.07 -5.76
N GLY A 1055 9.03 13.91 -5.49
CA GLY A 1055 7.99 13.31 -6.33
C GLY A 1055 6.80 12.86 -5.50
N SER A 1056 5.65 12.77 -6.14
CA SER A 1056 4.36 12.39 -5.54
C SER A 1056 3.84 11.07 -6.10
N ALA A 1057 2.69 10.62 -5.59
CA ALA A 1057 1.91 9.59 -6.26
C ALA A 1057 1.33 10.04 -7.61
N GLY A 1058 1.33 11.34 -7.92
CA GLY A 1058 0.85 11.96 -9.17
C GLY A 1058 1.81 11.86 -10.37
N TYR A 1059 2.70 10.88 -10.38
CA TYR A 1059 3.59 10.50 -11.50
C TYR A 1059 4.72 11.46 -11.87
N TYR A 1060 4.82 12.62 -11.22
CA TYR A 1060 5.87 13.60 -11.47
C TYR A 1060 6.94 13.63 -10.38
N LEU A 1061 8.14 13.96 -10.81
CA LEU A 1061 9.28 14.36 -10.00
C LEU A 1061 9.61 15.82 -10.35
N HIS A 1062 9.46 16.70 -9.36
CA HIS A 1062 9.71 18.14 -9.47
C HIS A 1062 11.12 18.50 -9.03
N ALA A 1063 11.56 19.70 -9.42
CA ALA A 1063 12.79 20.31 -8.91
C ALA A 1063 12.60 21.81 -8.71
N TYR A 1064 12.18 22.25 -7.53
CA TYR A 1064 11.90 23.67 -7.24
C TYR A 1064 13.11 24.39 -6.65
N ASP A 1065 13.46 25.57 -7.20
CA ASP A 1065 14.40 26.48 -6.53
C ASP A 1065 13.74 27.24 -5.37
N VAL A 1066 14.51 28.06 -4.64
CA VAL A 1066 14.00 28.92 -3.55
C VAL A 1066 12.86 29.89 -3.96
N ASN A 1067 12.68 30.14 -5.25
CA ASN A 1067 11.63 30.98 -5.84
C ASN A 1067 10.47 30.15 -6.41
N GLY A 1068 10.45 28.82 -6.24
CA GLY A 1068 9.42 27.93 -6.78
C GLY A 1068 9.51 27.75 -8.29
N VAL A 1069 10.70 27.95 -8.88
CA VAL A 1069 10.94 27.86 -10.33
C VAL A 1069 11.74 26.60 -10.65
N GLU A 1070 11.24 25.81 -11.60
CA GLU A 1070 11.90 24.60 -12.08
C GLU A 1070 12.92 24.91 -13.20
N PRO A 1071 13.98 24.09 -13.34
CA PRO A 1071 14.92 24.23 -14.45
C PRO A 1071 14.31 23.75 -15.78
N ALA A 1072 14.95 24.09 -16.89
CA ALA A 1072 14.49 23.63 -18.20
C ALA A 1072 14.57 22.10 -18.30
N GLY A 1073 13.52 21.47 -18.83
CA GLY A 1073 13.40 20.00 -18.93
C GLY A 1073 12.69 19.33 -17.74
N TRP A 1074 12.14 20.12 -16.82
CA TRP A 1074 11.36 19.67 -15.66
C TRP A 1074 9.89 20.13 -15.72
N PRO A 1075 8.96 19.46 -15.03
CA PRO A 1075 9.15 18.25 -14.21
C PRO A 1075 9.52 17.00 -15.03
N LYS A 1076 10.02 15.97 -14.35
CA LYS A 1076 10.25 14.64 -14.93
C LYS A 1076 9.03 13.75 -14.69
N PHE A 1077 8.63 12.97 -15.68
CA PHE A 1077 7.47 12.08 -15.61
C PHE A 1077 7.90 10.62 -15.55
N THR A 1078 7.25 9.83 -14.70
CA THR A 1078 7.49 8.39 -14.54
C THR A 1078 6.30 7.52 -14.93
N GLY A 1079 5.08 8.06 -14.87
CA GLY A 1079 3.84 7.28 -14.99
C GLY A 1079 3.55 6.38 -13.78
N GLY A 1080 4.19 6.61 -12.64
CA GLY A 1080 4.08 5.74 -11.46
C GLY A 1080 4.31 6.45 -10.13
N TRP A 1081 3.88 5.83 -9.03
CA TRP A 1081 3.93 6.41 -7.69
C TRP A 1081 5.35 6.38 -7.11
N HIS A 1082 5.86 7.57 -6.75
CA HIS A 1082 7.08 7.75 -5.97
C HIS A 1082 6.88 7.41 -4.49
N VAL A 1083 7.23 6.18 -4.09
CA VAL A 1083 7.32 5.73 -2.69
C VAL A 1083 8.76 5.78 -2.13
N ALA A 1084 9.70 6.29 -2.93
CA ALA A 1084 11.11 6.37 -2.65
C ALA A 1084 11.63 7.79 -2.96
N ASN A 1085 12.50 8.34 -2.12
CA ASN A 1085 13.14 9.62 -2.40
C ASN A 1085 14.07 9.46 -3.62
N PRO A 1086 14.23 10.50 -4.46
CA PRO A 1086 15.29 10.50 -5.47
C PRO A 1086 16.69 10.39 -4.84
N ALA A 1087 17.67 9.89 -5.60
CA ALA A 1087 19.08 10.04 -5.29
C ALA A 1087 19.79 10.82 -6.40
N ILE A 1088 20.68 11.74 -6.02
CA ILE A 1088 21.39 12.64 -6.93
C ILE A 1088 22.90 12.44 -6.80
N GLY A 1089 23.59 12.18 -7.91
CA GLY A 1089 25.03 11.95 -7.94
C GLY A 1089 25.52 11.45 -9.30
N ASP A 1090 26.84 11.44 -9.51
CA ASP A 1090 27.47 10.98 -10.76
C ASP A 1090 27.50 9.45 -10.84
N VAL A 1091 26.72 8.85 -11.75
CA VAL A 1091 26.63 7.38 -11.93
C VAL A 1091 27.23 6.87 -13.25
N ASP A 1092 27.79 7.75 -14.09
CA ASP A 1092 28.47 7.34 -15.34
C ASP A 1092 29.89 7.90 -15.56
N GLY A 1093 30.35 8.78 -14.66
CA GLY A 1093 31.70 9.32 -14.62
C GLY A 1093 31.93 10.52 -15.54
N ASP A 1094 30.89 11.19 -16.05
CA ASP A 1094 31.04 12.39 -16.89
C ASP A 1094 31.38 13.68 -16.10
N GLY A 1095 31.31 13.63 -14.77
CA GLY A 1095 31.56 14.76 -13.87
C GLY A 1095 30.31 15.60 -13.56
N ARG A 1096 29.11 15.06 -13.79
CA ARG A 1096 27.81 15.71 -13.52
C ARG A 1096 26.95 14.88 -12.60
N ASN A 1097 25.99 15.53 -11.97
CA ASN A 1097 24.95 14.81 -11.26
C ASN A 1097 23.97 14.18 -12.26
N ASP A 1098 23.62 12.94 -12.03
CA ASP A 1098 22.41 12.30 -12.53
C ASP A 1098 21.32 12.31 -11.45
N VAL A 1099 20.08 12.04 -11.85
CA VAL A 1099 18.94 11.83 -10.94
C VAL A 1099 18.44 10.40 -11.10
N VAL A 1100 18.39 9.66 -10.00
CA VAL A 1100 17.96 8.26 -9.92
C VAL A 1100 16.66 8.16 -9.12
N VAL A 1101 15.66 7.47 -9.66
CA VAL A 1101 14.32 7.33 -9.05
C VAL A 1101 13.76 5.93 -9.25
N LEU A 1102 12.97 5.47 -8.27
CA LEU A 1102 12.22 4.23 -8.29
C LEU A 1102 10.72 4.50 -8.10
N THR A 1103 9.86 3.67 -8.69
CA THR A 1103 8.40 3.74 -8.52
C THR A 1103 7.82 2.45 -7.93
N ARG A 1104 6.60 2.53 -7.36
CA ARG A 1104 5.89 1.40 -6.74
C ARG A 1104 5.54 0.29 -7.73
N GLU A 1105 5.42 0.60 -9.02
CA GLU A 1105 5.18 -0.35 -10.12
C GLU A 1105 6.46 -1.08 -10.54
N GLY A 1106 7.62 -0.72 -9.98
CA GLY A 1106 8.89 -1.39 -10.21
C GLY A 1106 9.73 -0.83 -11.36
N ASN A 1107 9.55 0.44 -11.73
CA ASN A 1107 10.38 1.11 -12.72
C ASN A 1107 11.56 1.84 -12.05
N LEU A 1108 12.78 1.60 -12.55
CA LEU A 1108 13.98 2.40 -12.25
C LEU A 1108 14.22 3.41 -13.38
N PHE A 1109 14.40 4.68 -13.03
CA PHE A 1109 14.73 5.78 -13.94
C PHE A 1109 16.10 6.39 -13.59
N VAL A 1110 16.83 6.82 -14.63
CA VAL A 1110 18.08 7.60 -14.47
C VAL A 1110 18.15 8.68 -15.55
N TRP A 1111 18.14 9.95 -15.15
CA TRP A 1111 18.28 11.11 -16.05
C TRP A 1111 19.64 11.78 -15.92
N ASN A 1112 20.17 12.24 -17.05
CA ASN A 1112 21.30 13.15 -17.11
C ASN A 1112 20.88 14.55 -16.60
N THR A 1113 21.77 15.26 -15.91
CA THR A 1113 21.56 16.69 -15.64
C THR A 1113 22.73 17.55 -16.15
N PRO A 1114 22.55 18.88 -16.31
CA PRO A 1114 23.66 19.79 -16.58
C PRO A 1114 24.38 20.30 -15.31
N ALA A 1115 24.05 19.81 -14.12
CA ALA A 1115 24.73 20.19 -12.87
C ALA A 1115 26.09 19.51 -12.75
N ALA A 1116 27.13 20.24 -12.32
CA ALA A 1116 28.44 19.64 -12.05
C ALA A 1116 28.45 18.85 -10.74
N ALA A 1117 28.96 17.63 -10.76
CA ALA A 1117 29.05 16.76 -9.60
C ALA A 1117 29.83 17.40 -8.44
N GLY A 1118 29.45 17.09 -7.20
CA GLY A 1118 30.08 17.62 -6.00
C GLY A 1118 29.26 17.34 -4.74
N PRO A 1119 29.67 17.87 -3.57
CA PRO A 1119 28.85 17.83 -2.38
C PRO A 1119 27.60 18.70 -2.60
N ASP A 1120 26.44 18.07 -2.46
CA ASP A 1120 25.11 18.67 -2.47
C ASP A 1120 24.50 18.60 -1.07
N GLU A 1121 23.44 19.38 -0.81
CA GLU A 1121 22.98 19.66 0.57
C GLU A 1121 22.35 18.45 1.27
N TRP A 1122 21.57 17.64 0.55
CA TRP A 1122 20.86 16.46 1.04
C TRP A 1122 20.51 15.54 -0.15
N PRO A 1123 21.49 14.86 -0.79
CA PRO A 1123 21.32 14.27 -2.12
C PRO A 1123 20.48 12.97 -2.18
N LYS A 1124 20.07 12.40 -1.05
CA LYS A 1124 19.23 11.19 -0.97
C LYS A 1124 18.42 11.16 0.34
N LYS A 1125 17.51 10.19 0.46
CA LYS A 1125 16.84 9.85 1.74
C LYS A 1125 17.87 9.76 2.89
N ARG A 1126 17.58 10.33 4.06
CA ARG A 1126 18.47 10.36 5.24
C ARG A 1126 19.87 11.00 5.02
N HIS A 1127 19.99 11.95 4.08
CA HIS A 1127 21.20 12.75 3.79
C HIS A 1127 22.39 11.99 3.18
N ASP A 1128 23.00 11.10 3.94
CA ASP A 1128 24.31 10.51 3.67
C ASP A 1128 24.25 8.98 3.43
N LEU A 1129 25.36 8.35 3.08
CA LEU A 1129 25.42 6.90 2.81
C LEU A 1129 25.12 6.01 4.02
N ARG A 1130 25.43 6.48 5.24
CA ARG A 1130 25.15 5.81 6.51
C ARG A 1130 23.75 6.06 7.03
N ASN A 1131 22.93 6.84 6.31
CA ASN A 1131 21.56 7.22 6.69
C ASN A 1131 21.47 7.92 8.07
N THR A 1132 22.47 8.69 8.49
CA THR A 1132 22.48 9.28 9.84
C THR A 1132 21.37 10.33 10.03
N GLY A 1133 20.81 10.87 8.94
CA GLY A 1133 19.82 11.94 8.99
C GLY A 1133 20.37 13.25 9.56
N ASN A 1134 21.70 13.41 9.58
CA ASN A 1134 22.41 14.51 10.21
C ASN A 1134 23.15 15.33 9.16
N TYR A 1135 22.70 16.56 8.93
CA TYR A 1135 23.23 17.46 7.89
C TYR A 1135 24.74 17.75 8.04
N GLN A 1136 25.30 17.61 9.24
CA GLN A 1136 26.73 17.82 9.52
C GLN A 1136 27.62 16.66 9.05
N GLU A 1137 27.06 15.46 8.82
CA GLU A 1137 27.78 14.34 8.22
C GLU A 1137 28.02 14.57 6.71
N PRO A 1138 29.07 13.98 6.11
CA PRO A 1138 29.38 14.20 4.70
C PRO A 1138 28.41 13.42 3.78
N PRO A 1139 27.74 14.08 2.81
CA PRO A 1139 26.68 13.47 1.99
C PRO A 1139 27.15 12.38 1.00
N GLY A 1140 28.46 12.28 0.70
CA GLY A 1140 29.07 11.27 -0.18
C GLY A 1140 30.39 11.78 -0.80
N GLN A 1141 31.23 10.99 -1.49
CA GLN A 1141 31.33 9.52 -1.61
C GLN A 1141 32.54 9.04 -0.76
N THR A 1142 32.44 7.89 -0.10
CA THR A 1142 33.59 7.23 0.57
C THR A 1142 34.08 6.04 -0.26
N SER A 1143 34.75 6.32 -1.39
CA SER A 1143 35.28 5.32 -2.34
C SER A 1143 35.99 4.14 -1.66
N ASN A 1144 35.78 2.92 -2.16
CA ASN A 1144 36.63 1.79 -1.79
C ASN A 1144 38.09 2.09 -2.13
N ALA A 1145 38.96 2.12 -1.11
CA ALA A 1145 40.34 2.56 -1.28
C ALA A 1145 41.10 1.61 -2.21
N SER A 1146 41.33 2.03 -3.47
CA SER A 1146 41.83 1.13 -4.51
C SER A 1146 43.09 0.38 -4.08
N THR A 1147 42.98 -0.94 -3.93
CA THR A 1147 44.12 -1.81 -3.62
C THR A 1147 44.95 -2.01 -4.88
N SER A 1148 45.77 -0.98 -5.16
CA SER A 1148 46.73 -0.91 -6.27
C SER A 1148 47.66 -2.13 -6.31
N THR A 1149 47.16 -3.20 -6.93
CA THR A 1149 47.88 -4.46 -7.08
C THR A 1149 48.78 -4.30 -8.29
N THR A 1150 49.95 -3.68 -8.09
CA THR A 1150 50.88 -3.31 -9.16
C THR A 1150 51.50 -4.54 -9.84
N THR A 1151 50.78 -5.18 -10.76
CA THR A 1151 51.27 -6.26 -11.62
C THR A 1151 52.26 -5.70 -12.63
N SER A 1152 53.54 -5.74 -12.28
CA SER A 1152 54.66 -5.30 -13.12
C SER A 1152 54.86 -6.21 -14.35
N THR A 1153 54.08 -5.97 -15.41
CA THR A 1153 54.28 -6.58 -16.72
C THR A 1153 55.30 -5.77 -17.54
N THR A 1154 56.53 -6.23 -17.55
CA THR A 1154 57.60 -5.67 -18.38
C THR A 1154 57.35 -5.93 -19.87
N SER A 1155 57.33 -4.86 -20.68
CA SER A 1155 57.37 -4.94 -22.14
C SER A 1155 58.27 -3.81 -22.71
N PRO A 1156 59.01 -4.02 -23.82
CA PRO A 1156 60.17 -3.19 -24.15
C PRO A 1156 59.86 -1.95 -25.00
N SER A 1157 60.70 -0.93 -24.82
CA SER A 1157 60.85 0.27 -25.67
C SER A 1157 61.19 -0.09 -27.13
N PRO A 1158 60.92 0.78 -28.14
CA PRO A 1158 61.51 2.13 -28.29
C PRO A 1158 60.46 3.22 -28.68
N THR A 1159 60.73 4.53 -28.78
CA THR A 1159 61.95 5.23 -29.22
C THR A 1159 62.01 6.69 -28.72
N THR A 1160 63.20 7.29 -28.74
CA THR A 1160 63.56 8.66 -28.32
C THR A 1160 62.71 9.82 -28.86
N SER A 1161 62.44 10.79 -27.96
CA SER A 1161 62.60 12.23 -28.25
C SER A 1161 62.95 12.97 -26.95
N THR A 1162 63.96 13.85 -26.98
CA THR A 1162 64.49 14.56 -25.81
C THR A 1162 64.13 16.04 -25.91
N THR A 1163 63.54 16.65 -24.87
CA THR A 1163 63.81 18.06 -24.54
C THR A 1163 63.66 18.34 -23.04
N VAL A 1164 64.66 19.09 -22.56
CA VAL A 1164 65.02 19.50 -21.20
C VAL A 1164 63.93 20.28 -20.45
N SER A 1165 63.94 20.13 -19.12
CA SER A 1165 63.12 20.81 -18.12
C SER A 1165 63.35 22.33 -18.01
N THR A 1166 62.35 23.05 -17.49
CA THR A 1166 62.59 24.12 -16.49
C THR A 1166 61.46 24.14 -15.46
N THR A 1167 61.79 23.76 -14.23
CA THR A 1167 60.95 23.98 -13.04
C THR A 1167 61.29 25.34 -12.44
N THR A 1168 60.29 26.13 -12.06
CA THR A 1168 60.48 27.29 -11.18
C THR A 1168 59.57 27.13 -9.97
N THR A 1169 60.15 26.71 -8.84
CA THR A 1169 59.47 26.69 -7.54
C THR A 1169 60.09 27.78 -6.67
N THR A 1170 59.27 28.70 -6.19
CA THR A 1170 59.72 29.76 -5.27
C THR A 1170 59.40 29.33 -3.83
N SER A 1171 60.43 29.14 -3.02
CA SER A 1171 60.31 28.75 -1.61
C SER A 1171 60.32 29.96 -0.67
N THR A 1172 59.55 29.91 0.40
CA THR A 1172 59.80 30.68 1.63
C THR A 1172 59.78 29.75 2.85
N THR A 1173 60.76 29.93 3.74
CA THR A 1173 61.10 29.01 4.83
C THR A 1173 61.22 29.72 6.19
N SER A 1174 60.80 29.04 7.26
CA SER A 1174 61.29 29.21 8.64
C SER A 1174 60.91 27.95 9.44
N SER A 1175 61.81 26.99 9.70
CA SER A 1175 62.74 26.91 10.86
C SER A 1175 62.02 26.90 12.23
N THR A 1176 62.32 26.00 13.19
CA THR A 1176 63.63 25.41 13.53
C THR A 1176 63.55 24.21 14.53
N THR A 1177 64.36 23.14 14.34
CA THR A 1177 64.97 22.21 15.37
C THR A 1177 64.06 21.40 16.37
N THR A 1178 64.38 20.19 16.87
CA THR A 1178 65.64 19.38 16.94
C THR A 1178 65.37 17.85 17.10
N ARG A 1179 66.29 16.99 16.63
CA ARG A 1179 66.45 15.53 16.95
C ARG A 1179 67.30 15.34 18.24
N PRO A 1180 67.68 14.13 18.80
CA PRO A 1180 67.87 12.80 18.15
C PRO A 1180 67.62 11.46 18.95
N THR A 1181 67.17 10.42 18.21
CA THR A 1181 67.56 8.97 18.17
C THR A 1181 68.40 8.25 19.28
N SER A 1182 67.97 7.01 19.60
CA SER A 1182 68.81 5.77 19.76
C SER A 1182 67.92 4.49 19.63
N THR A 1183 68.04 3.59 18.63
CA THR A 1183 69.00 2.45 18.45
C THR A 1183 68.89 1.35 19.55
N THR A 1184 68.90 0.00 19.32
CA THR A 1184 69.49 -0.83 18.24
C THR A 1184 69.15 -2.35 18.39
N THR A 1185 69.01 -3.13 17.28
CA THR A 1185 69.42 -4.58 17.06
C THR A 1185 68.99 -5.75 18.01
N SER A 1186 68.86 -7.04 17.62
CA SER A 1186 68.94 -7.76 16.32
C SER A 1186 68.65 -9.30 16.36
N THR A 1187 68.46 -9.90 15.17
CA THR A 1187 69.03 -11.19 14.65
C THR A 1187 68.55 -12.61 15.08
N THR A 1188 67.90 -13.31 14.12
CA THR A 1188 68.15 -14.71 13.59
C THR A 1188 68.05 -15.96 14.52
N THR A 1189 67.82 -17.21 14.08
CA THR A 1189 67.98 -17.89 12.75
C THR A 1189 67.13 -19.19 12.62
N THR A 1190 66.70 -19.54 11.39
CA THR A 1190 66.52 -20.90 10.74
C THR A 1190 66.41 -22.20 11.58
N THR A 1191 65.56 -23.19 11.22
CA THR A 1191 65.84 -24.20 10.14
C THR A 1191 64.63 -25.02 9.62
N ARG A 1192 64.74 -25.52 8.38
CA ARG A 1192 63.87 -26.47 7.59
C ARG A 1192 64.45 -27.92 7.70
N PRO A 1193 64.05 -29.03 6.97
CA PRO A 1193 63.01 -29.27 5.94
C PRO A 1193 62.25 -30.67 6.06
N PRO A 1194 62.05 -31.55 5.03
CA PRO A 1194 60.75 -31.71 4.30
C PRO A 1194 60.26 -33.17 3.95
N HIS A 1195 59.05 -33.34 3.36
CA HIS A 1195 58.70 -34.12 2.11
C HIS A 1195 57.26 -34.74 2.03
N ARG A 1196 56.44 -34.28 1.05
CA ARG A 1196 55.72 -34.98 -0.09
C ARG A 1196 55.38 -36.51 -0.06
N PRO A 1197 54.50 -37.07 -0.96
CA PRO A 1197 53.26 -36.55 -1.65
C PRO A 1197 52.13 -37.59 -2.08
N ARG A 1198 50.84 -37.15 -2.27
CA ARG A 1198 49.79 -37.57 -3.28
C ARG A 1198 49.41 -39.09 -3.49
N PRO A 1199 48.46 -39.53 -4.40
CA PRO A 1199 47.35 -38.90 -5.18
C PRO A 1199 45.98 -39.70 -5.22
N THR A 1200 45.09 -39.41 -6.20
CA THR A 1200 43.91 -40.18 -6.77
C THR A 1200 42.51 -40.01 -6.13
N THR A 1201 41.37 -40.33 -6.80
CA THR A 1201 40.69 -39.74 -8.00
C THR A 1201 39.24 -40.30 -8.15
N THR A 1202 38.41 -39.69 -9.03
CA THR A 1202 37.25 -40.26 -9.81
C THR A 1202 35.83 -40.53 -9.20
N THR A 1203 34.84 -39.91 -9.87
CA THR A 1203 33.48 -40.40 -10.34
C THR A 1203 32.24 -40.57 -9.42
N ARG A 1204 31.13 -39.94 -9.86
CA ARG A 1204 29.65 -40.14 -9.64
C ARG A 1204 29.18 -41.52 -10.20
N PRO A 1205 27.93 -42.06 -10.03
CA PRO A 1205 26.70 -41.66 -9.26
C PRO A 1205 26.21 -42.82 -8.31
N PRO A 1206 24.92 -43.05 -7.90
CA PRO A 1206 23.62 -42.33 -8.04
C PRO A 1206 22.74 -42.26 -6.72
N HIS A 1207 21.42 -42.07 -6.88
CA HIS A 1207 20.29 -42.17 -5.91
C HIS A 1207 20.06 -43.60 -5.32
N PRO A 1208 19.22 -43.82 -4.25
CA PRO A 1208 18.04 -43.04 -3.81
C PRO A 1208 17.83 -42.79 -2.29
N ARG A 1209 16.67 -42.17 -1.97
CA ARG A 1209 15.91 -42.03 -0.70
C ARG A 1209 15.98 -43.25 0.26
N PRO A 1210 15.63 -43.15 1.57
CA PRO A 1210 14.89 -42.07 2.26
C PRO A 1210 15.72 -40.82 2.53
#